data_AF-A0A537L050-F1
#
_entry.id   AF-A0A537L050-F1
#
_cell.length_a   1.000
_cell.length_b   1.000
_cell.length_c   1.000
_cell.angle_alpha   90.00
_cell.angle_beta   90.00
_cell.angle_gamma   90.00
#
_symmetry.space_group_name_H-M   'P 1'
#
loop_
_entity.id
_entity.type
_entity.pdbx_description
1 polymer ?
#
loop_
_entity_poly.entity_id
_entity_poly.type
_entity_poly.pdbx_seq_one_letter_code
_entity_poly.pdbx_strand_id
1 'polypeptide(L)'
;MSKKAVLGISAFAHDTASCLVDMGDGKVLYALAEERLSNLKHDSRFPIGSVRQALDLAEQHGYAVTDVALNTDPAHFIAGRLAPLIRNLVPDREKADSLIDDLLSLHRFPDYYLLSGYSFATAHIERLVARLGLSSPAAEKLRGRLSWHYNWAVKYQFIRHYCRELFPHATIHSVPHHLAHAASAYFASGFSEATVLVVDGQGEHESVSAYCADQAGLGLVSSSTYPSSLGLFYLTCTEHLGFSLGDEYKVMGMAAYGRPTLFEAISSFMRVTEKGELHFCENEYFILDELRANTGHAIVRATPALCALVPQREATAQIGQNHFDFAASIQLLTENIGVELARRAIARTGKSPLVMTGGVALNGLMNERIRRESGCGDIFIYPAAGDDGTAVGAAQSVAMQSGVRPMGGIRTCFYGNASSDAGIARELEQRGIRSTQPDDIHATIAEALTRGKIVARFVGNSEFGPRALGNRSILADPRDVRMRDILNVRIKHRESFRPFAPACLRERIDEYFELDADAPFMLLICQATDLARRQIPAAVHQDGTARVQSVDGESNPEFYRVIHEFGRRTGVPVLINTSFNVNGETIVDTAADAIESFLFMDIDYLAINGYWVAKEENPGHSLSSIPHDDYLALRRTRYEHRYPEALSSLDLARFHASFFSAQSASRSRSAVRPRSPYRMGEKIAFRGSGQSDDYKLAGWSDPEPWGTWTDGPAASLEIPIGFDPQGAVRMTCVASGFVPPSRAQQVAHVVVNGEVVGHWTFKPGEASQPRHAIIPADVVARQTPLRIDFLIGDPTAPLDLGLSEDSRRLGIGIVDLTLTPLTQRTARD
;
A
#
# COMPACT_ATOMS: atom_id res chain seq x y z
N MET A 1 -3.98 15.04 35.52
CA MET A 1 -3.37 13.85 34.88
C MET A 1 -3.50 14.05 33.38
N SER A 2 -2.44 13.81 32.59
CA SER A 2 -2.55 13.83 31.14
C SER A 2 -3.55 12.76 30.68
N LYS A 3 -4.30 13.06 29.62
CA LYS A 3 -5.13 12.03 28.97
C LYS A 3 -4.21 10.98 28.35
N LYS A 4 -4.67 9.74 28.21
CA LYS A 4 -3.86 8.65 27.63
C LYS A 4 -4.38 8.28 26.25
N ALA A 5 -3.48 7.95 25.34
CA ALA A 5 -3.82 7.49 24.01
C ALA A 5 -2.95 6.31 23.57
N VAL A 6 -3.50 5.54 22.62
CA VAL A 6 -2.77 4.51 21.88
C VAL A 6 -2.46 5.03 20.48
N LEU A 7 -1.20 4.92 20.06
CA LEU A 7 -0.80 5.12 18.68
C LEU A 7 -0.95 3.80 17.93
N GLY A 8 -1.86 3.74 16.97
CA GLY A 8 -2.03 2.58 16.09
C GLY A 8 -1.23 2.75 14.81
N ILE A 9 -0.58 1.68 14.34
CA ILE A 9 0.27 1.69 13.15
C ILE A 9 -0.07 0.47 12.28
N SER A 10 -0.41 0.75 11.01
CA SER A 10 -0.45 -0.21 9.91
C SER A 10 0.76 0.03 9.01
N ALA A 11 1.64 -0.96 8.88
CA ALA A 11 2.91 -0.80 8.17
C ALA A 11 3.30 -2.03 7.34
N PHE A 12 4.05 -1.78 6.27
CA PHE A 12 4.62 -2.79 5.35
C PHE A 12 3.62 -3.74 4.65
N ALA A 13 2.34 -3.35 4.62
CA ALA A 13 1.34 -3.78 3.66
C ALA A 13 1.09 -2.64 2.65
N HIS A 14 0.18 -2.82 1.69
CA HIS A 14 -0.32 -1.67 0.91
C HIS A 14 -1.18 -0.78 1.82
N ASP A 15 -1.31 0.51 1.51
CA ASP A 15 -2.14 1.45 2.28
C ASP A 15 -1.72 1.63 3.76
N THR A 16 -0.43 1.86 4.00
CA THR A 16 0.06 2.12 5.36
C THR A 16 -0.55 3.37 5.98
N ALA A 17 -0.78 3.33 7.29
CA ALA A 17 -1.51 4.36 8.01
C ALA A 17 -1.12 4.41 9.49
N SER A 18 -1.44 5.52 10.14
CA SER A 18 -1.40 5.62 11.59
C SER A 18 -2.64 6.29 12.14
N CYS A 19 -2.92 6.08 13.42
CA CYS A 19 -4.03 6.70 14.11
C CYS A 19 -3.69 7.00 15.58
N LEU A 20 -4.48 7.86 16.20
CA LEU A 20 -4.47 8.11 17.63
C LEU A 20 -5.85 7.78 18.21
N VAL A 21 -5.92 6.94 19.24
CA VAL A 21 -7.16 6.53 19.90
C VAL A 21 -7.12 6.87 21.38
N ASP A 22 -8.20 7.45 21.90
CA ASP A 22 -8.36 7.76 23.34
C ASP A 22 -8.52 6.47 24.15
N MET A 23 -7.72 6.30 25.21
CA MET A 23 -7.80 5.15 26.11
C MET A 23 -8.97 5.21 27.10
N GLY A 24 -9.67 6.34 27.20
CA GLY A 24 -10.83 6.50 28.07
C GLY A 24 -12.12 5.95 27.47
N ASP A 25 -12.31 6.13 26.16
CA ASP A 25 -13.57 5.78 25.48
C ASP A 25 -13.40 5.13 24.10
N GLY A 26 -12.16 4.94 23.63
CA GLY A 26 -11.88 4.24 22.37
C GLY A 26 -12.17 5.07 21.12
N LYS A 27 -12.43 6.38 21.27
CA LYS A 27 -12.66 7.26 20.13
C LYS A 27 -11.38 7.51 19.34
N VAL A 28 -11.53 7.56 18.03
CA VAL A 28 -10.47 7.96 17.10
C VAL A 28 -10.32 9.48 17.18
N LEU A 29 -9.14 9.93 17.58
CA LEU A 29 -8.77 11.34 17.66
C LEU A 29 -8.12 11.83 16.36
N TYR A 30 -7.43 10.92 15.67
CA TYR A 30 -6.73 11.16 14.42
C TYR A 30 -6.57 9.84 13.66
N ALA A 31 -6.66 9.88 12.33
CA ALA A 31 -6.29 8.76 11.47
C ALA A 31 -6.01 9.26 10.05
N LEU A 32 -4.89 8.83 9.47
CA LEU A 32 -4.51 9.20 8.10
C LEU A 32 -3.64 8.12 7.45
N ALA A 33 -3.93 7.81 6.19
CA ALA A 33 -3.08 6.96 5.36
C ALA A 33 -1.88 7.75 4.83
N GLU A 34 -0.70 7.14 4.80
CA GLU A 34 0.55 7.81 4.41
C GLU A 34 0.49 8.34 2.97
N GLU A 35 -0.24 7.66 2.09
CA GLU A 35 -0.43 8.07 0.70
C GLU A 35 -1.01 9.49 0.56
N ARG A 36 -1.80 9.96 1.54
CA ARG A 36 -2.35 11.32 1.57
C ARG A 36 -1.26 12.38 1.68
N LEU A 37 -0.14 12.04 2.30
CA LEU A 37 1.01 12.92 2.50
C LEU A 37 2.08 12.70 1.43
N SER A 38 2.35 11.43 1.10
CA SER A 38 3.43 11.06 0.21
C SER A 38 3.10 11.21 -1.27
N ASN A 39 1.81 11.28 -1.59
CA ASN A 39 1.28 11.24 -2.93
C ASN A 39 1.71 9.99 -3.74
N LEU A 40 2.10 8.93 -3.03
CA LEU A 40 2.33 7.61 -3.59
C LEU A 40 1.12 6.75 -3.24
N LYS A 41 0.27 6.45 -4.23
CA LYS A 41 -0.88 5.57 -4.02
C LYS A 41 -0.44 4.23 -3.47
N HIS A 42 -1.21 3.71 -2.51
CA HIS A 42 -0.90 2.43 -1.87
C HIS A 42 0.50 2.41 -1.25
N ASP A 43 0.91 3.53 -0.65
CA ASP A 43 2.21 3.66 -0.02
C ASP A 43 2.42 2.53 0.98
N SER A 44 3.42 1.69 0.71
CA SER A 44 3.76 0.53 1.54
C SER A 44 4.90 0.80 2.51
N ARG A 45 5.43 2.02 2.50
CA ARG A 45 6.53 2.44 3.38
C ARG A 45 6.01 2.68 4.79
N PHE A 46 6.90 2.81 5.75
CA PHE A 46 6.48 3.09 7.13
C PHE A 46 5.78 4.47 7.22
N PRO A 47 4.61 4.59 7.89
CA PRO A 47 3.75 5.76 7.83
C PRO A 47 4.21 6.91 8.75
N ILE A 48 5.45 7.35 8.59
CA ILE A 48 6.12 8.31 9.48
C ILE A 48 5.53 9.72 9.41
N GLY A 49 5.06 10.17 8.24
CA GLY A 49 4.39 11.46 8.10
C GLY A 49 3.10 11.47 8.90
N SER A 50 2.31 10.41 8.79
CA SER A 50 1.07 10.22 9.54
C SER A 50 1.36 10.10 11.05
N VAL A 51 2.38 9.32 11.45
CA VAL A 51 2.77 9.18 12.86
C VAL A 51 3.17 10.53 13.46
N ARG A 52 3.97 11.34 12.76
CA ARG A 52 4.36 12.67 13.25
C ARG A 52 3.16 13.56 13.51
N GLN A 53 2.20 13.60 12.59
CA GLN A 53 0.99 14.40 12.77
C GLN A 53 0.11 13.89 13.92
N ALA A 54 0.03 12.57 14.12
CA ALA A 54 -0.66 12.00 15.27
C ALA A 54 -0.02 12.46 16.61
N LEU A 55 1.31 12.53 16.66
CA LEU A 55 2.06 12.98 17.84
C LEU A 55 1.93 14.49 18.07
N ASP A 56 2.02 15.30 17.01
CA ASP A 56 1.79 16.75 17.08
C ASP A 56 0.39 17.04 17.65
N LEU A 57 -0.63 16.29 17.19
CA LEU A 57 -2.00 16.40 17.69
C LEU A 57 -2.10 15.95 19.16
N ALA A 58 -1.43 14.86 19.53
CA ALA A 58 -1.40 14.38 20.90
C ALA A 58 -0.82 15.44 21.85
N GLU A 59 0.31 16.03 21.49
CA GLU A 59 0.96 17.10 22.26
C GLU A 59 0.04 18.33 22.38
N GLN A 60 -0.51 18.80 21.25
CA GLN A 60 -1.39 19.96 21.20
C GLN A 60 -2.62 19.80 22.11
N HIS A 61 -3.14 18.58 22.26
CA HIS A 61 -4.35 18.29 23.04
C HIS A 61 -4.07 17.67 24.41
N GLY A 62 -2.81 17.58 24.84
CA GLY A 62 -2.42 17.09 26.17
C GLY A 62 -2.61 15.60 26.37
N TYR A 63 -2.51 14.80 25.31
CA TYR A 63 -2.48 13.34 25.35
C TYR A 63 -1.05 12.83 25.50
N ALA A 64 -0.86 11.89 26.44
CA ALA A 64 0.34 11.09 26.54
C ALA A 64 0.12 9.77 25.80
N VAL A 65 0.97 9.47 24.81
CA VAL A 65 1.00 8.17 24.13
C VAL A 65 1.66 7.15 25.07
N THR A 66 0.86 6.27 25.67
CA THR A 66 1.34 5.26 26.62
C THR A 66 1.54 3.89 25.97
N ASP A 67 0.95 3.70 24.80
CA ASP A 67 0.88 2.42 24.11
C ASP A 67 1.02 2.62 22.60
N VAL A 68 1.70 1.69 21.94
CA VAL A 68 1.83 1.62 20.49
C VAL A 68 1.32 0.25 20.04
N ALA A 69 0.36 0.22 19.12
CA ALA A 69 -0.26 -1.00 18.62
C ALA A 69 0.10 -1.22 17.14
N LEU A 70 0.75 -2.34 16.85
CA LEU A 70 1.10 -2.77 15.49
C LEU A 70 0.07 -3.78 15.00
N ASN A 71 -0.45 -3.60 13.78
CA ASN A 71 -1.48 -4.45 13.15
C ASN A 71 -0.99 -5.84 12.70
N THR A 72 0.09 -6.35 13.29
CA THR A 72 0.65 -7.63 12.88
C THR A 72 1.20 -8.39 14.08
N ASP A 73 0.89 -9.69 14.13
CA ASP A 73 1.46 -10.64 15.08
C ASP A 73 2.31 -11.71 14.37
N PRO A 74 3.65 -11.60 14.41
CA PRO A 74 4.53 -12.60 13.84
C PRO A 74 4.35 -14.01 14.42
N ALA A 75 3.97 -14.15 15.69
CA ALA A 75 3.72 -15.47 16.29
C ALA A 75 2.46 -16.12 15.70
N HIS A 76 1.41 -15.33 15.47
CA HIS A 76 0.17 -15.75 14.81
C HIS A 76 0.44 -16.30 13.40
N PHE A 77 1.31 -15.62 12.65
CA PHE A 77 1.78 -16.11 11.35
C PHE A 77 2.48 -17.47 11.43
N ILE A 78 3.44 -17.64 12.36
CA ILE A 78 4.17 -18.92 12.48
C ILE A 78 3.17 -20.03 12.81
N ALA A 79 2.31 -19.81 13.80
CA ALA A 79 1.36 -20.80 14.27
C ALA A 79 0.35 -21.20 13.18
N GLY A 80 -0.18 -20.22 12.44
CA GLY A 80 -1.22 -20.44 11.43
C GLY A 80 -0.71 -20.93 10.08
N ARG A 81 0.51 -20.54 9.66
CA ARG A 81 1.01 -20.82 8.30
C ARG A 81 2.22 -21.74 8.27
N LEU A 82 3.25 -21.47 9.07
CA LEU A 82 4.49 -22.25 9.00
C LEU A 82 4.39 -23.56 9.75
N ALA A 83 3.82 -23.58 10.95
CA ALA A 83 3.74 -24.78 11.74
C ALA A 83 2.99 -25.92 11.03
N PRO A 84 1.82 -25.70 10.39
CA PRO A 84 1.15 -26.75 9.61
C PRO A 84 1.98 -27.24 8.42
N LEU A 85 2.64 -26.31 7.71
CA LEU A 85 3.52 -26.66 6.58
C LEU A 85 4.71 -27.51 7.04
N ILE A 86 5.41 -27.08 8.09
CA ILE A 86 6.56 -27.79 8.68
C ILE A 86 6.13 -29.19 9.11
N ARG A 87 5.00 -29.30 9.83
CA ARG A 87 4.41 -30.56 10.29
C ARG A 87 3.96 -31.49 9.17
N ASN A 88 3.72 -30.96 7.97
CA ASN A 88 3.39 -31.75 6.78
C ASN A 88 4.66 -32.19 6.04
N LEU A 89 5.65 -31.30 5.90
CA LEU A 89 6.88 -31.58 5.15
C LEU A 89 7.90 -32.39 5.93
N VAL A 90 7.94 -32.28 7.26
CA VAL A 90 8.91 -32.94 8.14
C VAL A 90 8.29 -34.19 8.76
N PRO A 91 8.74 -35.41 8.38
CA PRO A 91 8.17 -36.66 8.90
C PRO A 91 8.42 -36.87 10.40
N ASP A 92 9.56 -36.38 10.89
CA ASP A 92 9.97 -36.46 12.29
C ASP A 92 9.29 -35.35 13.12
N ARG A 93 8.34 -35.74 13.97
CA ARG A 93 7.53 -34.81 14.77
C ARG A 93 8.36 -34.01 15.78
N GLU A 94 9.33 -34.63 16.43
CA GLU A 94 10.16 -33.93 17.42
C GLU A 94 11.02 -32.85 16.74
N LYS A 95 11.59 -33.16 15.57
CA LYS A 95 12.32 -32.16 14.78
C LYS A 95 11.42 -31.06 14.24
N ALA A 96 10.21 -31.40 13.82
CA ALA A 96 9.22 -30.44 13.34
C ALA A 96 8.83 -29.44 14.44
N ASP A 97 8.48 -29.94 15.63
CA ASP A 97 8.08 -29.10 16.75
C ASP A 97 9.27 -28.29 17.31
N SER A 98 10.48 -28.88 17.38
CA SER A 98 11.69 -28.14 17.74
C SER A 98 11.98 -26.98 16.78
N LEU A 99 11.77 -27.15 15.47
CA LEU A 99 11.93 -26.07 14.49
C LEU A 99 10.86 -24.98 14.69
N ILE A 100 9.63 -25.36 15.00
CA ILE A 100 8.54 -24.41 15.25
C ILE A 100 8.84 -23.59 16.52
N ASP A 101 9.30 -24.25 17.58
CA ASP A 101 9.71 -23.60 18.83
C ASP A 101 10.90 -22.67 18.61
N ASP A 102 11.89 -23.09 17.81
CA ASP A 102 13.01 -22.24 17.40
C ASP A 102 12.48 -20.98 16.71
N LEU A 103 11.60 -21.10 15.71
CA LEU A 103 11.01 -19.95 15.01
C LEU A 103 10.24 -19.01 15.94
N LEU A 104 9.41 -19.56 16.84
CA LEU A 104 8.66 -18.79 17.84
C LEU A 104 9.59 -18.13 18.88
N SER A 105 10.73 -18.75 19.22
CA SER A 105 11.72 -18.19 20.14
C SER A 105 12.51 -17.05 19.49
N LEU A 106 12.84 -17.16 18.20
CA LEU A 106 13.58 -16.14 17.45
C LEU A 106 12.80 -14.82 17.38
N HIS A 107 11.47 -14.88 17.42
CA HIS A 107 10.61 -13.70 17.49
C HIS A 107 10.74 -12.91 18.80
N ARG A 108 11.36 -13.50 19.84
CA ARG A 108 11.58 -12.86 21.13
C ARG A 108 12.93 -12.11 21.21
N PHE A 109 13.85 -12.34 20.27
CA PHE A 109 15.22 -11.79 20.28
C PHE A 109 15.59 -11.08 18.95
N PRO A 110 15.04 -9.88 18.68
CA PRO A 110 15.14 -9.20 17.39
C PRO A 110 16.55 -8.68 17.04
N ASP A 111 17.36 -8.32 18.05
CA ASP A 111 18.68 -7.69 17.84
C ASP A 111 19.68 -8.61 17.12
N TYR A 112 19.45 -9.92 17.14
CA TYR A 112 20.29 -10.93 16.51
C TYR A 112 20.29 -10.85 14.96
N TYR A 113 19.20 -10.40 14.34
CA TYR A 113 19.07 -10.35 12.88
C TYR A 113 19.36 -8.96 12.29
N LEU A 114 19.13 -7.90 13.07
CA LEU A 114 19.42 -6.52 12.67
C LEU A 114 20.91 -6.27 12.42
N LEU A 115 21.78 -6.99 13.15
CA LEU A 115 23.24 -6.81 13.12
C LEU A 115 23.96 -7.71 12.09
N SER A 116 23.29 -8.74 11.57
CA SER A 116 23.97 -9.88 10.91
C SER A 116 23.87 -9.91 9.37
N GLY A 117 23.01 -9.07 8.78
CA GLY A 117 22.83 -8.97 7.32
C GLY A 117 22.21 -10.21 6.64
N TYR A 118 21.83 -10.06 5.37
CA TYR A 118 21.11 -11.05 4.55
C TYR A 118 21.77 -12.44 4.51
N SER A 119 23.10 -12.49 4.39
CA SER A 119 23.88 -13.74 4.33
C SER A 119 23.71 -14.62 5.57
N PHE A 120 23.37 -14.03 6.70
CA PHE A 120 23.18 -14.75 7.94
C PHE A 120 21.83 -15.47 8.00
N ALA A 121 20.74 -14.81 7.58
CA ALA A 121 19.40 -15.40 7.54
C ALA A 121 19.37 -16.61 6.59
N THR A 122 19.93 -16.48 5.38
CA THR A 122 20.06 -17.61 4.44
C THR A 122 20.90 -18.74 5.03
N ALA A 123 22.06 -18.46 5.61
CA ALA A 123 22.90 -19.49 6.24
C ALA A 123 22.22 -20.14 7.46
N HIS A 124 21.36 -19.42 8.16
CA HIS A 124 20.56 -19.97 9.25
C HIS A 124 19.45 -20.89 8.73
N ILE A 125 18.69 -20.47 7.72
CA ILE A 125 17.67 -21.31 7.06
C ILE A 125 18.30 -22.59 6.50
N GLU A 126 19.45 -22.49 5.82
CA GLU A 126 20.15 -23.66 5.29
C GLU A 126 20.57 -24.63 6.41
N ARG A 127 21.09 -24.11 7.52
CA ARG A 127 21.42 -24.94 8.69
C ARG A 127 20.19 -25.60 9.30
N LEU A 128 19.07 -24.89 9.40
CA LEU A 128 17.82 -25.44 9.90
C LEU A 128 17.32 -26.57 8.99
N VAL A 129 17.20 -26.31 7.68
CA VAL A 129 16.69 -27.28 6.71
C VAL A 129 17.61 -28.49 6.57
N ALA A 130 18.94 -28.30 6.58
CA ALA A 130 19.90 -29.40 6.49
C ALA A 130 19.77 -30.40 7.65
N ARG A 131 19.40 -29.95 8.85
CA ARG A 131 19.22 -30.81 10.04
C ARG A 131 17.96 -31.68 9.98
N LEU A 132 17.03 -31.40 9.06
CA LEU A 132 15.75 -32.10 8.97
C LEU A 132 15.81 -33.36 8.10
N GLY A 133 16.84 -33.51 7.25
CA GLY A 133 16.99 -34.69 6.38
C GLY A 133 15.87 -34.83 5.34
N LEU A 134 15.33 -33.72 4.83
CA LEU A 134 14.23 -33.70 3.87
C LEU A 134 14.68 -34.11 2.45
N SER A 135 13.74 -34.61 1.64
CA SER A 135 13.95 -34.79 0.21
C SER A 135 14.16 -33.44 -0.49
N SER A 136 14.83 -33.43 -1.65
CA SER A 136 15.13 -32.17 -2.37
C SER A 136 13.89 -31.30 -2.62
N PRO A 137 12.74 -31.83 -3.09
CA PRO A 137 11.54 -31.02 -3.30
C PRO A 137 10.95 -30.46 -1.99
N ALA A 138 10.89 -31.27 -0.93
CA ALA A 138 10.36 -30.83 0.36
C ALA A 138 11.28 -29.79 1.03
N ALA A 139 12.60 -29.99 0.92
CA ALA A 139 13.62 -29.05 1.38
C ALA A 139 13.52 -27.72 0.63
N GLU A 140 13.36 -27.75 -0.69
CA GLU A 140 13.24 -26.53 -1.51
C GLU A 140 11.95 -25.76 -1.19
N LYS A 141 10.83 -26.46 -1.07
CA LYS A 141 9.55 -25.87 -0.65
C LYS A 141 9.64 -25.23 0.74
N LEU A 142 10.24 -25.93 1.70
CA LEU A 142 10.44 -25.39 3.05
C LEU A 142 11.41 -24.21 3.04
N ARG A 143 12.52 -24.27 2.30
CA ARG A 143 13.45 -23.13 2.13
C ARG A 143 12.77 -21.90 1.58
N GLY A 144 11.97 -22.04 0.52
CA GLY A 144 11.24 -20.93 -0.08
C GLY A 144 10.29 -20.27 0.92
N ARG A 145 9.55 -21.10 1.68
CA ARG A 145 8.58 -20.63 2.68
C ARG A 145 9.24 -19.99 3.90
N LEU A 146 10.33 -20.58 4.42
CA LEU A 146 11.12 -20.00 5.49
C LEU A 146 11.75 -18.69 5.04
N SER A 147 12.38 -18.64 3.85
CA SER A 147 13.00 -17.40 3.34
C SER A 147 12.00 -16.27 3.25
N TRP A 148 10.79 -16.54 2.72
CA TRP A 148 9.73 -15.55 2.70
C TRP A 148 9.30 -15.11 4.11
N HIS A 149 9.08 -16.05 5.02
CA HIS A 149 8.74 -15.72 6.41
C HIS A 149 9.82 -14.89 7.08
N TYR A 150 11.09 -15.25 6.94
CA TYR A 150 12.20 -14.47 7.50
C TYR A 150 12.17 -13.03 6.96
N ASN A 151 11.90 -12.84 5.67
CA ASN A 151 11.79 -11.50 5.09
C ASN A 151 10.64 -10.70 5.70
N TRP A 152 9.50 -11.34 5.91
CA TRP A 152 8.33 -10.71 6.48
C TRP A 152 8.54 -10.44 7.99
N ALA A 153 8.89 -11.44 8.78
CA ALA A 153 9.09 -11.35 10.23
C ALA A 153 10.22 -10.37 10.61
N VAL A 154 11.34 -10.34 9.87
CA VAL A 154 12.43 -9.39 10.13
C VAL A 154 11.97 -7.95 9.90
N LYS A 155 11.15 -7.68 8.87
CA LYS A 155 10.58 -6.33 8.64
C LYS A 155 9.72 -5.87 9.82
N TYR A 156 8.85 -6.72 10.34
CA TYR A 156 8.01 -6.37 11.49
C TYR A 156 8.80 -6.25 12.79
N GLN A 157 9.84 -7.06 12.99
CA GLN A 157 10.73 -6.90 14.14
C GLN A 157 11.54 -5.60 14.06
N PHE A 158 11.91 -5.16 12.85
CA PHE A 158 12.50 -3.84 12.64
C PHE A 158 11.54 -2.71 13.06
N ILE A 159 10.26 -2.77 12.66
CA ILE A 159 9.25 -1.80 13.12
C ILE A 159 9.19 -1.78 14.63
N ARG A 160 9.12 -2.96 15.25
CA ARG A 160 9.00 -3.08 16.69
C ARG A 160 10.22 -2.51 17.41
N HIS A 161 11.43 -2.78 16.91
CA HIS A 161 12.66 -2.17 17.43
C HIS A 161 12.62 -0.63 17.26
N TYR A 162 12.30 -0.14 16.06
CA TYR A 162 12.20 1.29 15.78
C TYR A 162 11.16 2.00 16.66
N CYS A 163 10.00 1.38 16.89
CA CYS A 163 8.99 1.90 17.80
C CYS A 163 9.49 1.97 19.25
N ARG A 164 10.41 1.10 19.69
CA ARG A 164 11.02 1.22 21.04
C ARG A 164 11.96 2.40 21.13
N GLU A 165 12.73 2.65 20.08
CA GLU A 165 13.63 3.79 20.02
C GLU A 165 12.85 5.11 20.00
N LEU A 166 11.77 5.17 19.22
CA LEU A 166 10.90 6.35 19.15
C LEU A 166 10.05 6.55 20.41
N PHE A 167 9.60 5.46 21.03
CA PHE A 167 8.66 5.49 22.16
C PHE A 167 9.21 4.68 23.35
N PRO A 168 10.31 5.13 23.98
CA PRO A 168 11.02 4.35 25.01
C PRO A 168 10.20 4.11 26.29
N HIS A 169 9.12 4.86 26.48
CA HIS A 169 8.22 4.74 27.63
C HIS A 169 6.87 4.10 27.28
N ALA A 170 6.61 3.80 26.00
CA ALA A 170 5.35 3.19 25.58
C ALA A 170 5.43 1.66 25.59
N THR A 171 4.32 1.02 25.91
CA THR A 171 4.19 -0.43 25.74
C THR A 171 3.87 -0.74 24.28
N ILE A 172 4.60 -1.67 23.66
CA ILE A 172 4.37 -2.06 22.27
C ILE A 172 3.61 -3.37 22.20
N HIS A 173 2.46 -3.31 21.52
CA HIS A 173 1.53 -4.40 21.33
C HIS A 173 1.56 -4.88 19.88
N SER A 174 1.42 -6.19 19.70
CA SER A 174 1.15 -6.82 18.41
C SER A 174 -0.31 -7.28 18.40
N VAL A 175 -1.05 -6.89 17.37
CA VAL A 175 -2.47 -7.24 17.21
C VAL A 175 -2.62 -8.01 15.90
N PRO A 176 -3.21 -9.21 15.89
CA PRO A 176 -3.47 -9.95 14.65
C PRO A 176 -4.24 -9.10 13.63
N HIS A 177 -3.84 -9.15 12.35
CA HIS A 177 -4.36 -8.29 11.27
C HIS A 177 -5.89 -8.34 11.15
N HIS A 178 -6.46 -9.54 11.13
CA HIS A 178 -7.91 -9.73 11.04
C HIS A 178 -8.65 -9.30 12.32
N LEU A 179 -8.00 -9.38 13.49
CA LEU A 179 -8.58 -8.85 14.73
C LEU A 179 -8.59 -7.31 14.69
N ALA A 180 -7.53 -6.69 14.17
CA ALA A 180 -7.49 -5.25 13.96
C ALA A 180 -8.61 -4.80 13.02
N HIS A 181 -8.75 -5.44 11.86
CA HIS A 181 -9.90 -5.25 10.97
C HIS A 181 -11.24 -5.34 11.71
N ALA A 182 -11.48 -6.43 12.44
CA ALA A 182 -12.74 -6.63 13.16
C ALA A 182 -12.99 -5.55 14.24
N ALA A 183 -11.94 -5.14 14.95
CA ALA A 183 -12.02 -4.12 16.00
C ALA A 183 -12.39 -2.75 15.46
N SER A 184 -11.76 -2.29 14.36
CA SER A 184 -12.07 -0.97 13.78
C SER A 184 -13.54 -0.87 13.37
N ALA A 185 -14.05 -1.92 12.72
CA ALA A 185 -15.42 -1.97 12.26
C ALA A 185 -16.42 -2.10 13.41
N TYR A 186 -16.16 -2.93 14.42
CA TYR A 186 -17.06 -3.12 15.55
C TYR A 186 -17.18 -1.84 16.39
N PHE A 187 -16.05 -1.21 16.74
CA PHE A 187 -16.05 0.05 17.47
C PHE A 187 -16.77 1.17 16.71
N ALA A 188 -16.65 1.19 15.39
CA ALA A 188 -17.29 2.17 14.54
C ALA A 188 -18.81 1.93 14.33
N SER A 189 -19.27 0.69 14.49
CA SER A 189 -20.65 0.31 14.16
C SER A 189 -21.72 0.86 15.09
N GLY A 190 -21.37 1.07 16.37
CA GLY A 190 -22.31 1.47 17.41
C GLY A 190 -23.23 0.35 17.92
N PHE A 191 -23.06 -0.88 17.45
CA PHE A 191 -23.84 -2.01 17.93
C PHE A 191 -23.29 -2.57 19.24
N SER A 192 -24.19 -2.92 20.17
CA SER A 192 -23.81 -3.55 21.45
C SER A 192 -23.37 -5.01 21.28
N GLU A 193 -23.88 -5.68 20.24
CA GLU A 193 -23.48 -7.01 19.82
C GLU A 193 -23.62 -7.12 18.29
N ALA A 194 -22.79 -7.93 17.65
CA ALA A 194 -22.83 -8.09 16.20
C ALA A 194 -22.17 -9.40 15.74
N THR A 195 -22.49 -9.78 14.51
CA THR A 195 -21.59 -10.61 13.70
C THR A 195 -20.61 -9.69 12.99
N VAL A 196 -19.31 -9.90 13.15
CA VAL A 196 -18.29 -9.14 12.40
C VAL A 196 -17.67 -10.05 11.35
N LEU A 197 -17.79 -9.69 10.07
CA LEU A 197 -17.24 -10.43 8.95
C LEU A 197 -16.11 -9.62 8.29
N VAL A 198 -14.90 -10.16 8.36
CA VAL A 198 -13.71 -9.65 7.67
C VAL A 198 -13.53 -10.43 6.38
N VAL A 199 -13.54 -9.76 5.23
CA VAL A 199 -13.27 -10.37 3.91
C VAL A 199 -12.13 -9.60 3.26
N ASP A 200 -10.95 -10.21 3.23
CA ASP A 200 -9.71 -9.52 2.88
C ASP A 200 -8.94 -10.24 1.76
N GLY A 201 -7.89 -9.58 1.26
CA GLY A 201 -6.88 -10.24 0.45
C GLY A 201 -6.19 -11.33 1.26
N GLN A 202 -5.49 -10.93 2.33
CA GLN A 202 -4.75 -11.84 3.20
C GLN A 202 -4.17 -11.08 4.42
N GLY A 203 -4.39 -11.61 5.62
CA GLY A 203 -3.63 -11.25 6.84
C GLY A 203 -2.39 -12.14 7.06
N GLU A 204 -2.08 -12.46 8.32
CA GLU A 204 -0.96 -13.36 8.62
C GLU A 204 -1.19 -14.77 8.08
N HIS A 205 -2.42 -15.30 8.18
CA HIS A 205 -2.79 -16.56 7.55
C HIS A 205 -4.26 -16.64 7.14
N GLU A 206 -5.12 -15.81 7.72
CA GLU A 206 -6.51 -15.69 7.34
C GLU A 206 -6.70 -14.85 6.07
N SER A 207 -7.79 -15.13 5.36
CA SER A 207 -8.30 -14.37 4.22
C SER A 207 -9.76 -13.95 4.42
N VAL A 208 -10.49 -14.73 5.22
CA VAL A 208 -11.84 -14.40 5.69
C VAL A 208 -11.91 -14.78 7.16
N SER A 209 -12.58 -13.98 7.99
CA SER A 209 -12.82 -14.31 9.39
C SER A 209 -14.18 -13.80 9.85
N ALA A 210 -14.87 -14.59 10.66
CA ALA A 210 -16.09 -14.18 11.33
C ALA A 210 -15.87 -14.15 12.84
N TYR A 211 -16.32 -13.09 13.48
CA TYR A 211 -16.26 -12.89 14.93
C TYR A 211 -17.66 -12.69 15.49
N CYS A 212 -17.86 -13.24 16.69
CA CYS A 212 -18.96 -12.91 17.57
C CYS A 212 -18.53 -11.71 18.44
N ALA A 213 -19.22 -10.58 18.32
CA ALA A 213 -18.92 -9.37 19.08
C ALA A 213 -19.97 -9.13 20.17
N ASP A 214 -19.55 -8.90 21.42
CA ASP A 214 -20.40 -8.46 22.54
C ASP A 214 -19.56 -7.83 23.67
N GLN A 215 -20.14 -7.72 24.86
CA GLN A 215 -19.51 -7.22 26.08
C GLN A 215 -18.22 -7.95 26.47
N ALA A 216 -18.05 -9.22 26.08
CA ALA A 216 -16.83 -9.99 26.29
C ALA A 216 -15.72 -9.63 25.28
N GLY A 217 -16.05 -8.90 24.21
CA GLY A 217 -15.13 -8.48 23.16
C GLY A 217 -15.39 -9.21 21.84
N LEU A 218 -14.32 -9.50 21.10
CA LEU A 218 -14.37 -10.16 19.80
C LEU A 218 -13.89 -11.61 19.91
N GLY A 219 -14.80 -12.56 19.74
CA GLY A 219 -14.50 -14.00 19.70
C GLY A 219 -14.52 -14.54 18.28
N LEU A 220 -13.39 -15.07 17.79
CA LEU A 220 -13.31 -15.71 16.45
C LEU A 220 -14.19 -16.98 16.41
N VAL A 221 -15.09 -17.08 15.43
CA VAL A 221 -16.00 -18.24 15.28
C VAL A 221 -15.71 -19.08 14.04
N SER A 222 -15.14 -18.49 12.99
CA SER A 222 -14.63 -19.21 11.81
C SER A 222 -13.59 -18.36 11.10
N SER A 223 -12.66 -19.03 10.42
CA SER A 223 -11.70 -18.38 9.54
C SER A 223 -11.43 -19.25 8.32
N SER A 224 -11.28 -18.59 7.18
CA SER A 224 -10.73 -19.18 5.97
C SER A 224 -9.26 -18.83 5.93
N THR A 225 -8.43 -19.80 5.59
CA THR A 225 -6.99 -19.61 5.54
C THR A 225 -6.52 -19.54 4.11
N TYR A 226 -5.47 -18.77 3.92
CA TYR A 226 -4.71 -18.75 2.68
C TYR A 226 -4.32 -20.20 2.27
N PRO A 227 -4.42 -20.55 0.98
CA PRO A 227 -4.56 -19.66 -0.17
C PRO A 227 -5.99 -19.30 -0.56
N SER A 228 -7.02 -19.85 0.09
CA SER A 228 -8.42 -19.59 -0.27
C SER A 228 -8.83 -18.16 0.06
N SER A 229 -8.74 -17.25 -0.90
CA SER A 229 -9.02 -15.82 -0.71
C SER A 229 -9.90 -15.25 -1.82
N LEU A 230 -11.02 -14.62 -1.42
CA LEU A 230 -11.88 -13.92 -2.37
C LEU A 230 -11.17 -12.68 -2.95
N GLY A 231 -10.40 -11.97 -2.12
CA GLY A 231 -9.62 -10.80 -2.56
C GLY A 231 -8.55 -11.16 -3.57
N LEU A 232 -7.77 -12.22 -3.34
CA LEU A 232 -6.71 -12.65 -4.28
C LEU A 232 -7.28 -13.14 -5.61
N PHE A 233 -8.43 -13.82 -5.59
CA PHE A 233 -9.13 -14.19 -6.82
C PHE A 233 -9.59 -12.96 -7.60
N TYR A 234 -10.22 -12.00 -6.93
CA TYR A 234 -10.69 -10.77 -7.58
C TYR A 234 -9.52 -9.96 -8.16
N LEU A 235 -8.41 -9.86 -7.42
CA LEU A 235 -7.16 -9.24 -7.88
C LEU A 235 -6.58 -9.97 -9.09
N THR A 236 -6.51 -11.31 -9.06
CA THR A 236 -6.01 -12.10 -10.20
C THR A 236 -6.83 -11.84 -11.46
N CYS A 237 -8.16 -11.81 -11.32
CA CYS A 237 -9.05 -11.47 -12.41
C CYS A 237 -8.88 -10.01 -12.89
N THR A 238 -8.59 -9.09 -11.97
CA THR A 238 -8.28 -7.68 -12.26
C THR A 238 -6.99 -7.56 -13.08
N GLU A 239 -5.94 -8.30 -12.71
CA GLU A 239 -4.69 -8.39 -13.47
C GLU A 239 -4.88 -9.06 -14.84
N HIS A 240 -5.72 -10.09 -14.93
CA HIS A 240 -6.09 -10.73 -16.20
C HIS A 240 -6.77 -9.76 -17.18
N LEU A 241 -7.53 -8.82 -16.64
CA LEU A 241 -8.14 -7.70 -17.36
C LEU A 241 -7.17 -6.55 -17.64
N GLY A 242 -5.86 -6.71 -17.42
CA GLY A 242 -4.84 -5.70 -17.74
C GLY A 242 -4.82 -4.51 -16.80
N PHE A 243 -5.35 -4.67 -15.58
CA PHE A 243 -5.27 -3.68 -14.51
C PHE A 243 -4.27 -4.11 -13.44
N SER A 244 -4.14 -3.35 -12.37
CA SER A 244 -3.18 -3.59 -11.29
C SER A 244 -3.87 -3.65 -9.92
N LEU A 245 -3.12 -4.01 -8.88
CA LEU A 245 -3.55 -3.85 -7.49
C LEU A 245 -4.10 -2.44 -7.26
N GLY A 246 -5.26 -2.35 -6.61
CA GLY A 246 -5.93 -1.08 -6.34
C GLY A 246 -6.91 -0.65 -7.44
N ASP A 247 -6.93 -1.30 -8.61
CA ASP A 247 -7.87 -1.06 -9.70
C ASP A 247 -9.10 -1.99 -9.70
N GLU A 248 -9.33 -2.78 -8.65
CA GLU A 248 -10.44 -3.74 -8.52
C GLU A 248 -11.80 -3.03 -8.71
N TYR A 249 -11.91 -1.79 -8.24
CA TYR A 249 -13.11 -0.97 -8.42
C TYR A 249 -13.40 -0.62 -9.90
N LYS A 250 -12.43 -0.71 -10.82
CA LYS A 250 -12.67 -0.65 -12.27
C LYS A 250 -13.45 -1.87 -12.72
N VAL A 251 -13.07 -3.06 -12.29
CA VAL A 251 -13.75 -4.32 -12.62
C VAL A 251 -15.18 -4.29 -12.09
N MET A 252 -15.37 -3.79 -10.87
CA MET A 252 -16.72 -3.55 -10.31
C MET A 252 -17.55 -2.60 -11.21
N GLY A 253 -16.94 -1.50 -11.70
CA GLY A 253 -17.61 -0.58 -12.62
C GLY A 253 -17.90 -1.20 -14.00
N MET A 254 -17.00 -2.05 -14.50
CA MET A 254 -17.16 -2.78 -15.77
C MET A 254 -18.34 -3.76 -15.72
N ALA A 255 -18.60 -4.37 -14.57
CA ALA A 255 -19.69 -5.34 -14.42
C ALA A 255 -21.06 -4.79 -14.85
N ALA A 256 -21.31 -3.49 -14.66
CA ALA A 256 -22.55 -2.82 -15.08
C ALA A 256 -22.77 -2.78 -16.61
N TYR A 257 -21.72 -3.04 -17.40
CA TYR A 257 -21.74 -3.02 -18.87
C TYR A 257 -21.66 -4.44 -19.48
N GLY A 258 -21.57 -5.47 -18.64
CA GLY A 258 -21.42 -6.85 -19.07
C GLY A 258 -22.67 -7.70 -18.84
N ARG A 259 -22.64 -8.91 -19.39
CA ARG A 259 -23.53 -10.01 -19.01
C ARG A 259 -22.68 -11.14 -18.41
N PRO A 260 -23.13 -11.84 -17.35
CA PRO A 260 -22.31 -12.83 -16.65
C PRO A 260 -22.21 -14.16 -17.42
N THR A 261 -21.81 -14.14 -18.69
CA THR A 261 -21.79 -15.29 -19.61
C THR A 261 -20.77 -16.36 -19.26
N LEU A 262 -19.73 -16.03 -18.48
CA LEU A 262 -18.70 -16.96 -18.00
C LEU A 262 -18.98 -17.47 -16.58
N PHE A 263 -20.13 -17.15 -15.97
CA PHE A 263 -20.38 -17.48 -14.56
C PHE A 263 -20.30 -18.98 -14.28
N GLU A 264 -20.92 -19.82 -15.13
CA GLU A 264 -20.92 -21.27 -14.96
C GLU A 264 -19.49 -21.84 -14.92
N ALA A 265 -18.62 -21.38 -15.84
CA ALA A 265 -17.23 -21.79 -15.92
C ALA A 265 -16.44 -21.48 -14.64
N ILE A 266 -16.64 -20.28 -14.07
CA ILE A 266 -15.84 -19.83 -12.92
C ILE A 266 -16.46 -20.20 -11.57
N SER A 267 -17.77 -20.45 -11.52
CA SER A 267 -18.52 -20.63 -10.27
C SER A 267 -18.04 -21.80 -9.42
N SER A 268 -17.56 -22.87 -10.06
CA SER A 268 -17.06 -24.06 -9.37
C SER A 268 -15.71 -23.85 -8.69
N PHE A 269 -15.00 -22.74 -8.98
CA PHE A 269 -13.67 -22.47 -8.41
C PHE A 269 -13.71 -22.17 -6.91
N MET A 270 -14.85 -21.72 -6.39
CA MET A 270 -14.99 -21.33 -4.99
C MET A 270 -16.23 -21.93 -4.37
N ARG A 271 -16.11 -22.37 -3.11
CA ARG A 271 -17.27 -22.75 -2.30
C ARG A 271 -17.10 -22.30 -0.86
N VAL A 272 -18.23 -22.03 -0.21
CA VAL A 272 -18.29 -21.80 1.24
C VAL A 272 -18.75 -23.10 1.90
N THR A 273 -18.03 -23.56 2.93
CA THR A 273 -18.40 -24.75 3.70
C THR A 273 -19.55 -24.45 4.66
N GLU A 274 -20.15 -25.50 5.22
CA GLU A 274 -21.15 -25.35 6.31
C GLU A 274 -20.59 -24.62 7.53
N LYS A 275 -19.25 -24.65 7.72
CA LYS A 275 -18.56 -23.93 8.78
C LYS A 275 -18.32 -22.45 8.46
N GLY A 276 -18.74 -21.97 7.29
CA GLY A 276 -18.48 -20.60 6.85
C GLY A 276 -17.03 -20.38 6.45
N GLU A 277 -16.36 -21.42 5.93
CA GLU A 277 -14.98 -21.35 5.45
C GLU A 277 -14.98 -21.32 3.92
N LEU A 278 -14.24 -20.40 3.31
CA LEU A 278 -14.01 -20.29 1.87
C LEU A 278 -12.94 -21.30 1.45
N HIS A 279 -13.24 -22.07 0.41
CA HIS A 279 -12.34 -23.04 -0.18
C HIS A 279 -12.22 -22.79 -1.68
N PHE A 280 -10.99 -22.74 -2.18
CA PHE A 280 -10.75 -22.92 -3.60
C PHE A 280 -10.91 -24.38 -3.99
N CYS A 281 -11.51 -24.59 -5.15
CA CYS A 281 -11.77 -25.85 -5.79
C CYS A 281 -11.25 -25.73 -7.23
N GLU A 282 -9.97 -26.00 -7.44
CA GLU A 282 -9.36 -25.91 -8.77
C GLU A 282 -10.23 -26.59 -9.84
N ASN A 283 -10.33 -25.95 -10.99
CA ASN A 283 -11.10 -26.44 -12.11
C ASN A 283 -10.32 -26.23 -13.41
N GLU A 284 -10.95 -26.51 -14.56
CA GLU A 284 -10.30 -26.38 -15.86
C GLU A 284 -9.89 -24.93 -16.21
N TYR A 285 -10.46 -23.91 -15.55
CA TYR A 285 -10.27 -22.47 -15.84
C TYR A 285 -9.30 -21.78 -14.89
N PHE A 286 -9.28 -22.21 -13.63
CA PHE A 286 -8.45 -21.67 -12.58
C PHE A 286 -7.79 -22.76 -11.75
N ILE A 287 -6.50 -22.59 -11.51
CA ILE A 287 -5.70 -23.45 -10.64
C ILE A 287 -4.93 -22.60 -9.64
N LEU A 288 -4.46 -23.22 -8.56
CA LEU A 288 -3.44 -22.65 -7.70
C LEU A 288 -2.08 -23.05 -8.26
N ASP A 289 -1.22 -22.06 -8.47
CA ASP A 289 0.17 -22.29 -8.84
C ASP A 289 1.11 -21.95 -7.67
N GLU A 290 2.23 -22.66 -7.58
CA GLU A 290 3.24 -22.40 -6.57
C GLU A 290 4.21 -21.31 -7.04
N LEU A 291 4.28 -20.23 -6.28
CA LEU A 291 5.38 -19.25 -6.24
C LEU A 291 5.69 -18.55 -7.58
N ARG A 292 5.42 -17.24 -7.66
CA ARG A 292 6.43 -16.38 -8.28
C ARG A 292 7.67 -16.53 -7.40
N ALA A 293 8.78 -17.00 -7.95
CA ALA A 293 10.07 -16.88 -7.28
C ALA A 293 10.13 -15.43 -6.74
N ASN A 294 10.28 -15.29 -5.42
CA ASN A 294 10.40 -14.04 -4.66
C ASN A 294 9.14 -13.51 -3.92
N THR A 295 7.91 -14.01 -4.16
CA THR A 295 6.73 -13.46 -3.43
C THR A 295 6.26 -14.30 -2.26
N GLY A 296 6.53 -15.61 -2.22
CA GLY A 296 6.05 -16.47 -1.13
C GLY A 296 4.53 -16.65 -1.07
N HIS A 297 3.81 -16.31 -2.15
CA HIS A 297 2.35 -16.44 -2.28
C HIS A 297 1.99 -17.49 -3.35
N ALA A 298 0.85 -18.14 -3.15
CA ALA A 298 0.14 -18.97 -4.09
C ALA A 298 -0.63 -17.99 -4.95
N ILE A 299 -0.54 -18.19 -6.24
CA ILE A 299 -1.24 -17.35 -7.20
C ILE A 299 -2.41 -18.15 -7.72
N VAL A 300 -3.58 -17.51 -7.79
CA VAL A 300 -4.63 -18.01 -8.66
C VAL A 300 -4.12 -17.78 -10.09
N ARG A 301 -4.20 -18.79 -10.95
CA ARG A 301 -3.72 -18.69 -12.33
C ARG A 301 -4.84 -19.02 -13.29
N ALA A 302 -5.06 -18.13 -14.26
CA ALA A 302 -5.87 -18.40 -15.44
C ALA A 302 -5.22 -19.52 -16.26
N THR A 303 -5.98 -20.56 -16.60
CA THR A 303 -5.49 -21.65 -17.46
C THR A 303 -5.61 -21.26 -18.94
N PRO A 304 -4.97 -22.01 -19.86
CA PRO A 304 -5.21 -21.83 -21.30
C PRO A 304 -6.68 -21.93 -21.70
N ALA A 305 -7.50 -22.72 -20.98
CA ALA A 305 -8.93 -22.83 -21.24
C ALA A 305 -9.66 -21.51 -20.94
N LEU A 306 -9.33 -20.83 -19.83
CA LEU A 306 -9.88 -19.50 -19.55
C LEU A 306 -9.39 -18.48 -20.57
N CYS A 307 -8.09 -18.49 -20.91
CA CYS A 307 -7.51 -17.59 -21.90
C CYS A 307 -8.14 -17.76 -23.29
N ALA A 308 -8.65 -18.94 -23.63
CA ALA A 308 -9.38 -19.17 -24.87
C ALA A 308 -10.77 -18.50 -24.88
N LEU A 309 -11.41 -18.35 -23.72
CA LEU A 309 -12.71 -17.66 -23.57
C LEU A 309 -12.53 -16.14 -23.47
N VAL A 310 -11.58 -15.72 -22.66
CA VAL A 310 -11.23 -14.32 -22.42
C VAL A 310 -9.71 -14.20 -22.43
N PRO A 311 -9.10 -13.79 -23.55
CA PRO A 311 -7.66 -13.57 -23.62
C PRO A 311 -7.21 -12.57 -22.54
N GLN A 312 -6.02 -12.79 -21.98
CA GLN A 312 -5.43 -11.83 -21.07
C GLN A 312 -5.23 -10.50 -21.81
N ARG A 313 -5.66 -9.40 -21.19
CA ARG A 313 -5.60 -8.06 -21.79
C ARG A 313 -4.31 -7.36 -21.40
N GLU A 314 -3.59 -6.82 -22.39
CA GLU A 314 -2.53 -5.84 -22.15
C GLU A 314 -3.12 -4.51 -21.68
N ALA A 315 -2.44 -3.80 -20.77
CA ALA A 315 -2.96 -2.58 -20.17
C ALA A 315 -3.37 -1.50 -21.21
N THR A 316 -2.65 -1.42 -22.33
CA THR A 316 -2.89 -0.48 -23.44
C THR A 316 -3.91 -0.97 -24.47
N ALA A 317 -4.32 -2.24 -24.42
CA ALA A 317 -5.25 -2.80 -25.39
C ALA A 317 -6.69 -2.33 -25.14
N GLN A 318 -7.48 -2.22 -26.21
CA GLN A 318 -8.89 -1.81 -26.12
C GLN A 318 -9.72 -2.81 -25.31
N ILE A 319 -10.64 -2.30 -24.50
CA ILE A 319 -11.59 -3.11 -23.74
C ILE A 319 -12.76 -3.50 -24.67
N GLY A 320 -12.83 -4.78 -25.04
CA GLY A 320 -13.97 -5.41 -25.74
C GLY A 320 -15.09 -5.94 -24.82
N GLN A 321 -16.23 -6.31 -25.41
CA GLN A 321 -17.43 -6.80 -24.69
C GLN A 321 -17.17 -8.06 -23.84
N ASN A 322 -16.33 -8.97 -24.32
CA ASN A 322 -15.92 -10.16 -23.57
C ASN A 322 -15.27 -9.83 -22.22
N HIS A 323 -14.55 -8.71 -22.11
CA HIS A 323 -13.96 -8.26 -20.85
C HIS A 323 -15.03 -7.72 -19.88
N PHE A 324 -16.04 -7.01 -20.38
CA PHE A 324 -17.18 -6.57 -19.57
C PHE A 324 -17.99 -7.78 -19.08
N ASP A 325 -18.23 -8.75 -19.95
CA ASP A 325 -18.93 -9.99 -19.61
C ASP A 325 -18.17 -10.81 -18.56
N PHE A 326 -16.85 -10.91 -18.69
CA PHE A 326 -15.99 -11.53 -17.67
C PHE A 326 -16.07 -10.79 -16.33
N ALA A 327 -15.97 -9.45 -16.34
CA ALA A 327 -16.12 -8.63 -15.13
C ALA A 327 -17.49 -8.87 -14.46
N ALA A 328 -18.58 -8.94 -15.24
CA ALA A 328 -19.91 -9.24 -14.73
C ALA A 328 -19.99 -10.65 -14.11
N SER A 329 -19.35 -11.66 -14.70
CA SER A 329 -19.28 -13.02 -14.14
C SER A 329 -18.52 -13.06 -12.81
N ILE A 330 -17.35 -12.43 -12.74
CA ILE A 330 -16.53 -12.35 -11.51
C ILE A 330 -17.30 -11.66 -10.40
N GLN A 331 -17.95 -10.55 -10.74
CA GLN A 331 -18.73 -9.75 -9.80
C GLN A 331 -19.91 -10.56 -9.24
N LEU A 332 -20.65 -11.28 -10.09
CA LEU A 332 -21.75 -12.16 -9.66
C LEU A 332 -21.26 -13.28 -8.73
N LEU A 333 -20.12 -13.91 -9.03
CA LEU A 333 -19.53 -14.92 -8.15
C LEU A 333 -19.13 -14.33 -6.80
N THR A 334 -18.49 -13.16 -6.81
CA THR A 334 -18.05 -12.44 -5.59
C THR A 334 -19.23 -12.13 -4.69
N GLU A 335 -20.33 -11.63 -5.27
CA GLU A 335 -21.57 -11.37 -4.54
C GLU A 335 -22.18 -12.64 -3.95
N ASN A 336 -22.28 -13.74 -4.72
CA ASN A 336 -22.84 -15.00 -4.25
C ASN A 336 -22.04 -15.57 -3.07
N ILE A 337 -20.71 -15.53 -3.16
CA ILE A 337 -19.82 -15.95 -2.07
C ILE A 337 -19.98 -15.04 -0.85
N GLY A 338 -20.05 -13.73 -1.05
CA GLY A 338 -20.25 -12.76 0.03
C GLY A 338 -21.55 -13.00 0.81
N VAL A 339 -22.67 -13.22 0.10
CA VAL A 339 -23.97 -13.55 0.72
C VAL A 339 -23.89 -14.84 1.53
N GLU A 340 -23.26 -15.88 0.98
CA GLU A 340 -23.15 -17.16 1.68
C GLU A 340 -22.24 -17.07 2.91
N LEU A 341 -21.10 -16.37 2.82
CA LEU A 341 -20.23 -16.11 3.97
C LEU A 341 -20.98 -15.37 5.08
N ALA A 342 -21.76 -14.33 4.74
CA ALA A 342 -22.55 -13.59 5.71
C ALA A 342 -23.61 -14.47 6.39
N ARG A 343 -24.38 -15.26 5.62
CA ARG A 343 -25.38 -16.19 6.17
C ARG A 343 -24.75 -17.18 7.15
N ARG A 344 -23.61 -17.77 6.78
CA ARG A 344 -22.90 -18.74 7.63
C ARG A 344 -22.32 -18.07 8.88
N ALA A 345 -21.77 -16.87 8.76
CA ALA A 345 -21.27 -16.11 9.90
C ALA A 345 -22.40 -15.81 10.90
N ILE A 346 -23.53 -15.27 10.43
CA ILE A 346 -24.71 -14.97 11.25
C ILE A 346 -25.24 -16.24 11.94
N ALA A 347 -25.35 -17.34 11.20
CA ALA A 347 -25.82 -18.61 11.77
C ALA A 347 -24.88 -19.16 12.86
N ARG A 348 -23.56 -18.91 12.76
CA ARG A 348 -22.56 -19.40 13.73
C ARG A 348 -22.46 -18.54 14.97
N THR A 349 -22.58 -17.23 14.82
CA THR A 349 -22.57 -16.29 15.96
C THR A 349 -23.91 -16.27 16.68
N GLY A 350 -25.00 -16.55 15.96
CA GLY A 350 -26.37 -16.32 16.43
C GLY A 350 -26.72 -14.83 16.56
N LYS A 351 -25.94 -13.94 15.93
CA LYS A 351 -26.06 -12.48 16.09
C LYS A 351 -26.39 -11.76 14.79
N SER A 352 -27.28 -10.78 14.93
CA SER A 352 -27.69 -9.81 13.93
C SER A 352 -27.84 -8.51 14.73
N PRO A 353 -27.13 -7.42 14.39
CA PRO A 353 -26.72 -7.01 13.04
C PRO A 353 -25.35 -7.50 12.53
N LEU A 354 -25.07 -7.24 11.25
CA LEU A 354 -23.80 -7.57 10.58
C LEU A 354 -22.87 -6.35 10.45
N VAL A 355 -21.60 -6.54 10.77
CA VAL A 355 -20.53 -5.55 10.61
C VAL A 355 -19.50 -6.09 9.62
N MET A 356 -19.07 -5.29 8.65
CA MET A 356 -18.17 -5.72 7.58
C MET A 356 -16.93 -4.83 7.43
N THR A 357 -15.83 -5.47 7.05
CA THR A 357 -14.52 -4.85 6.81
C THR A 357 -13.59 -5.81 6.04
N GLY A 358 -12.34 -5.41 5.79
CA GLY A 358 -11.41 -6.06 4.88
C GLY A 358 -11.56 -5.50 3.47
N GLY A 359 -10.49 -5.53 2.65
CA GLY A 359 -10.46 -4.82 1.37
C GLY A 359 -11.61 -5.16 0.42
N VAL A 360 -12.14 -6.38 0.50
CA VAL A 360 -13.27 -6.83 -0.34
C VAL A 360 -14.59 -6.16 0.08
N ALA A 361 -14.73 -5.73 1.35
CA ALA A 361 -15.90 -5.00 1.84
C ALA A 361 -16.04 -3.59 1.22
N LEU A 362 -15.07 -3.11 0.44
CA LEU A 362 -15.21 -1.92 -0.41
C LEU A 362 -16.09 -2.17 -1.67
N ASN A 363 -16.47 -3.42 -1.94
CA ASN A 363 -17.34 -3.81 -3.04
C ASN A 363 -18.81 -3.54 -2.70
N GLY A 364 -19.31 -2.37 -3.11
CA GLY A 364 -20.67 -1.93 -2.79
C GLY A 364 -21.80 -2.77 -3.41
N LEU A 365 -21.53 -3.49 -4.51
CA LEU A 365 -22.50 -4.40 -5.14
C LEU A 365 -22.68 -5.67 -4.28
N MET A 366 -21.57 -6.22 -3.78
CA MET A 366 -21.58 -7.32 -2.81
C MET A 366 -22.30 -6.92 -1.52
N ASN A 367 -21.97 -5.74 -0.98
CA ASN A 367 -22.57 -5.25 0.26
C ASN A 367 -24.10 -5.13 0.17
N GLU A 368 -24.62 -4.61 -0.94
CA GLU A 368 -26.07 -4.50 -1.13
C GLU A 368 -26.74 -5.88 -1.20
N ARG A 369 -26.16 -6.83 -1.92
CA ARG A 369 -26.72 -8.19 -1.97
C ARG A 369 -26.68 -8.88 -0.60
N ILE A 370 -25.60 -8.72 0.15
CA ILE A 370 -25.53 -9.21 1.53
C ILE A 370 -26.65 -8.61 2.37
N ARG A 371 -26.84 -7.29 2.32
CA ARG A 371 -27.90 -6.60 3.08
C ARG A 371 -29.29 -7.17 2.78
N ARG A 372 -29.61 -7.40 1.51
CA ARG A 372 -30.93 -7.88 1.08
C ARG A 372 -31.14 -9.37 1.32
N GLU A 373 -30.10 -10.19 1.19
CA GLU A 373 -30.24 -11.65 1.06
C GLU A 373 -29.72 -12.44 2.27
N SER A 374 -28.88 -11.86 3.13
CA SER A 374 -28.22 -12.61 4.22
C SER A 374 -29.07 -12.78 5.48
N GLY A 375 -30.12 -11.96 5.64
CA GLY A 375 -30.93 -11.92 6.87
C GLY A 375 -30.24 -11.19 8.02
N CYS A 376 -29.30 -10.28 7.73
CA CYS A 376 -28.51 -9.54 8.73
C CYS A 376 -29.27 -8.48 9.51
N GLY A 377 -30.55 -8.19 9.20
CA GLY A 377 -31.23 -7.03 9.75
C GLY A 377 -30.51 -5.75 9.32
N ASP A 378 -29.78 -5.13 10.24
CA ASP A 378 -28.93 -3.98 9.94
C ASP A 378 -27.51 -4.39 9.51
N ILE A 379 -26.89 -3.52 8.72
CA ILE A 379 -25.52 -3.69 8.24
C ILE A 379 -24.72 -2.42 8.49
N PHE A 380 -23.47 -2.58 8.94
CA PHE A 380 -22.49 -1.51 8.99
C PHE A 380 -21.22 -1.93 8.24
N ILE A 381 -20.70 -1.08 7.38
CA ILE A 381 -19.45 -1.31 6.66
C ILE A 381 -18.48 -0.19 7.02
N TYR A 382 -17.28 -0.55 7.46
CA TYR A 382 -16.28 0.43 7.88
C TYR A 382 -15.77 1.25 6.68
N PRO A 383 -15.73 2.60 6.74
CA PRO A 383 -15.33 3.44 5.61
C PRO A 383 -13.88 3.24 5.14
N ALA A 384 -12.97 2.96 6.07
CA ALA A 384 -11.58 2.58 5.78
C ALA A 384 -11.43 1.05 5.92
N ALA A 385 -12.24 0.28 5.18
CA ALA A 385 -12.24 -1.19 5.27
C ALA A 385 -10.95 -1.86 4.77
N GLY A 386 -10.08 -1.13 4.07
CA GLY A 386 -8.78 -1.61 3.63
C GLY A 386 -7.77 -1.70 4.77
N ASP A 387 -6.51 -1.98 4.42
CA ASP A 387 -5.43 -2.15 5.39
C ASP A 387 -5.09 -0.87 6.16
N ASP A 388 -5.49 0.30 5.64
CA ASP A 388 -5.41 1.58 6.35
C ASP A 388 -6.22 1.54 7.66
N GLY A 389 -7.42 0.97 7.64
CA GLY A 389 -8.28 0.83 8.81
C GLY A 389 -7.73 -0.02 9.94
N THR A 390 -6.76 -0.88 9.67
CA THR A 390 -6.17 -1.76 10.68
C THR A 390 -5.31 -1.01 11.70
N ALA A 391 -4.81 0.19 11.36
CA ALA A 391 -4.15 1.06 12.34
C ALA A 391 -5.10 1.40 13.49
N VAL A 392 -6.31 1.84 13.15
CA VAL A 392 -7.40 2.15 14.11
C VAL A 392 -7.77 0.92 14.93
N GLY A 393 -7.94 -0.20 14.23
CA GLY A 393 -8.30 -1.48 14.84
C GLY A 393 -7.28 -2.03 15.83
N ALA A 394 -6.00 -1.88 15.53
CA ALA A 394 -4.91 -2.28 16.42
C ALA A 394 -4.97 -1.46 17.72
N ALA A 395 -5.10 -0.14 17.61
CA ALA A 395 -5.21 0.74 18.77
C ALA A 395 -6.48 0.46 19.60
N GLN A 396 -7.63 0.26 18.96
CA GLN A 396 -8.88 -0.07 19.65
C GLN A 396 -8.86 -1.46 20.27
N SER A 397 -8.11 -2.41 19.72
CA SER A 397 -7.90 -3.72 20.35
C SER A 397 -7.16 -3.61 21.68
N VAL A 398 -6.13 -2.75 21.76
CA VAL A 398 -5.41 -2.46 23.02
C VAL A 398 -6.31 -1.74 24.02
N ALA A 399 -7.10 -0.76 23.57
CA ALA A 399 -8.09 -0.09 24.41
C ALA A 399 -9.13 -1.09 24.96
N MET A 400 -9.61 -2.01 24.11
CA MET A 400 -10.59 -3.04 24.48
C MET A 400 -10.03 -4.00 25.54
N GLN A 401 -8.76 -4.40 25.43
CA GLN A 401 -8.05 -5.20 26.44
C GLN A 401 -7.93 -4.46 27.77
N SER A 402 -7.88 -3.13 27.74
CA SER A 402 -7.86 -2.26 28.92
C SER A 402 -9.25 -2.00 29.53
N GLY A 403 -10.29 -2.64 29.00
CA GLY A 403 -11.67 -2.55 29.51
C GLY A 403 -12.56 -1.53 28.77
N VAL A 404 -12.03 -0.83 27.77
CA VAL A 404 -12.83 0.08 26.93
C VAL A 404 -13.80 -0.72 26.08
N ARG A 405 -15.00 -0.20 25.85
CA ARG A 405 -16.02 -0.81 24.98
C ARG A 405 -16.52 0.22 23.97
N PRO A 406 -16.99 -0.21 22.78
CA PRO A 406 -17.58 0.69 21.79
C PRO A 406 -18.66 1.58 22.39
N MET A 407 -18.63 2.87 22.08
CA MET A 407 -19.68 3.82 22.44
C MET A 407 -20.20 4.56 21.21
N GLY A 408 -21.41 4.22 20.79
CA GLY A 408 -22.08 4.88 19.66
C GLY A 408 -21.47 4.52 18.30
N GLY A 409 -22.26 4.73 17.24
CA GLY A 409 -21.83 4.47 15.86
C GLY A 409 -21.29 5.74 15.22
N ILE A 410 -20.27 5.62 14.38
CA ILE A 410 -19.75 6.76 13.64
C ILE A 410 -20.69 7.09 12.48
N ARG A 411 -20.87 8.39 12.24
CA ARG A 411 -21.54 8.93 11.04
C ARG A 411 -20.58 9.66 10.10
N THR A 412 -19.34 9.83 10.54
CA THR A 412 -18.26 10.49 9.79
C THR A 412 -16.93 9.76 10.02
N CYS A 413 -15.98 10.02 9.12
CA CYS A 413 -14.59 9.59 9.26
C CYS A 413 -13.62 10.75 9.02
N PHE A 414 -14.00 11.97 9.43
CA PHE A 414 -13.19 13.17 9.26
C PHE A 414 -12.07 13.25 10.31
N TYR A 415 -11.14 12.29 10.26
CA TYR A 415 -10.06 12.12 11.23
C TYR A 415 -8.71 12.65 10.77
N GLY A 416 -8.59 13.01 9.48
CA GLY A 416 -7.34 13.50 8.91
C GLY A 416 -7.09 14.97 9.20
N ASN A 417 -6.21 15.60 8.42
CA ASN A 417 -5.77 16.96 8.68
C ASN A 417 -6.81 18.02 8.36
N ALA A 418 -6.79 19.10 9.15
CA ALA A 418 -7.46 20.35 8.84
C ALA A 418 -6.41 21.46 8.64
N SER A 419 -6.55 22.25 7.57
CA SER A 419 -5.75 23.47 7.43
C SER A 419 -6.45 24.63 8.13
N SER A 420 -5.71 25.39 8.92
CA SER A 420 -6.23 26.60 9.56
C SER A 420 -6.43 27.72 8.53
N ASP A 421 -7.38 28.63 8.78
CA ASP A 421 -7.63 29.77 7.89
C ASP A 421 -6.40 30.66 7.71
N ALA A 422 -5.60 30.82 8.77
CA ALA A 422 -4.32 31.54 8.70
C ALA A 422 -3.28 30.82 7.83
N GLY A 423 -3.27 29.48 7.86
CA GLY A 423 -2.43 28.67 6.97
C GLY A 423 -2.87 28.79 5.50
N ILE A 424 -4.17 28.73 5.25
CA ILE A 424 -4.75 28.89 3.90
C ILE A 424 -4.46 30.28 3.35
N ALA A 425 -4.72 31.34 4.13
CA ALA A 425 -4.43 32.72 3.73
C ALA A 425 -2.95 32.88 3.33
N ARG A 426 -2.05 32.34 4.15
CA ARG A 426 -0.60 32.38 3.89
C ARG A 426 -0.24 31.67 2.59
N GLU A 427 -0.78 30.48 2.33
CA GLU A 427 -0.53 29.75 1.08
C GLU A 427 -1.02 30.52 -0.15
N LEU A 428 -2.21 31.13 -0.07
CA LEU A 428 -2.77 31.94 -1.15
C LEU A 428 -1.90 33.19 -1.41
N GLU A 429 -1.53 33.91 -0.35
CA GLU A 429 -0.69 35.12 -0.41
C GLU A 429 0.71 34.82 -0.96
N GLN A 430 1.39 33.80 -0.44
CA GLN A 430 2.75 33.42 -0.85
C GLN A 430 2.81 33.02 -2.33
N ARG A 431 1.72 32.44 -2.85
CA ARG A 431 1.61 32.03 -4.25
C ARG A 431 1.05 33.12 -5.15
N GLY A 432 0.64 34.28 -4.61
CA GLY A 432 0.02 35.37 -5.37
C GLY A 432 -1.34 34.99 -5.97
N ILE A 433 -2.04 34.03 -5.38
CA ILE A 433 -3.36 33.57 -5.84
C ILE A 433 -4.41 34.57 -5.38
N ARG A 434 -5.17 35.11 -6.35
CA ARG A 434 -6.31 35.96 -6.08
C ARG A 434 -7.47 35.12 -5.56
N SER A 435 -8.00 35.51 -4.41
CA SER A 435 -9.14 34.89 -3.77
C SER A 435 -10.09 35.95 -3.22
N THR A 436 -11.37 35.61 -3.10
CA THR A 436 -12.37 36.41 -2.38
C THR A 436 -12.91 35.62 -1.19
N GLN A 437 -13.60 36.29 -0.27
CA GLN A 437 -14.34 35.66 0.82
C GLN A 437 -15.80 36.09 0.73
N PRO A 438 -16.68 35.28 0.11
CA PRO A 438 -18.09 35.61 0.03
C PRO A 438 -18.77 35.50 1.42
N ASP A 439 -19.84 36.27 1.63
CA ASP A 439 -20.62 36.24 2.87
C ASP A 439 -21.22 34.85 3.18
N ASP A 440 -21.61 34.11 2.13
CA ASP A 440 -22.03 32.71 2.24
C ASP A 440 -21.40 31.84 1.13
N ILE A 441 -20.30 31.19 1.49
CA ILE A 441 -19.58 30.27 0.59
C ILE A 441 -20.46 29.13 0.07
N HIS A 442 -21.43 28.65 0.85
CA HIS A 442 -22.32 27.56 0.45
C HIS A 442 -23.25 27.99 -0.68
N ALA A 443 -23.80 29.20 -0.56
CA ALA A 443 -24.64 29.80 -1.61
C ALA A 443 -23.85 30.10 -2.87
N THR A 444 -22.60 30.56 -2.74
CA THR A 444 -21.70 30.76 -3.88
C THR A 444 -21.40 29.44 -4.59
N ILE A 445 -21.08 28.37 -3.86
CA ILE A 445 -20.86 27.04 -4.43
C ILE A 445 -22.11 26.57 -5.19
N ALA A 446 -23.29 26.60 -4.54
CA ALA A 446 -24.55 26.15 -5.14
C ALA A 446 -24.89 26.92 -6.41
N GLU A 447 -24.67 28.24 -6.43
CA GLU A 447 -24.89 29.08 -7.61
C GLU A 447 -23.96 28.73 -8.77
N ALA A 448 -22.67 28.53 -8.49
CA ALA A 448 -21.72 28.09 -9.51
C ALA A 448 -22.15 26.74 -10.12
N LEU A 449 -22.51 25.78 -9.27
CA LEU A 449 -22.99 24.46 -9.70
C LEU A 449 -24.23 24.58 -10.60
N THR A 450 -25.22 25.43 -10.25
CA THR A 450 -26.42 25.62 -11.09
C THR A 450 -26.13 26.15 -12.49
N ARG A 451 -24.97 26.80 -12.68
CA ARG A 451 -24.49 27.33 -13.96
C ARG A 451 -23.64 26.30 -14.73
N GLY A 452 -23.61 25.04 -14.28
CA GLY A 452 -22.84 23.95 -14.89
C GLY A 452 -21.34 24.04 -14.64
N LYS A 453 -20.90 24.85 -13.66
CA LYS A 453 -19.49 24.98 -13.27
C LYS A 453 -19.10 23.88 -12.29
N ILE A 454 -17.84 23.49 -12.30
CA ILE A 454 -17.28 22.45 -11.44
C ILE A 454 -16.52 23.10 -10.28
N VAL A 455 -16.78 22.65 -9.06
CA VAL A 455 -16.20 23.24 -7.85
C VAL A 455 -15.40 22.18 -7.10
N ALA A 456 -14.09 22.42 -6.96
CA ALA A 456 -13.26 21.71 -6.02
C ALA A 456 -13.50 22.26 -4.62
N ARG A 457 -13.60 21.38 -3.63
CA ARG A 457 -13.95 21.68 -2.25
C ARG A 457 -12.91 21.13 -1.29
N PHE A 458 -12.40 22.00 -0.43
CA PHE A 458 -11.51 21.68 0.66
C PHE A 458 -12.03 22.33 1.95
N VAL A 459 -12.41 21.54 2.96
CA VAL A 459 -12.86 22.09 4.26
C VAL A 459 -12.50 21.18 5.42
N GLY A 460 -12.22 21.76 6.59
CA GLY A 460 -12.09 21.02 7.84
C GLY A 460 -11.14 19.82 7.77
N ASN A 461 -11.39 18.81 8.62
CA ASN A 461 -10.62 17.57 8.64
C ASN A 461 -10.91 16.71 7.38
N SER A 462 -9.88 16.11 6.81
CA SER A 462 -10.00 15.18 5.68
C SER A 462 -10.63 13.85 6.09
N GLU A 463 -11.26 13.21 5.12
CA GLU A 463 -11.82 11.85 5.24
C GLU A 463 -10.72 10.79 5.38
N PHE A 464 -10.94 9.82 6.28
CA PHE A 464 -10.15 8.61 6.38
C PHE A 464 -10.80 7.47 5.58
N GLY A 465 -10.00 6.77 4.77
CA GLY A 465 -10.46 5.81 3.77
C GLY A 465 -10.42 6.34 2.33
N PRO A 466 -10.82 5.53 1.34
CA PRO A 466 -10.59 5.80 -0.08
C PRO A 466 -11.63 6.72 -0.74
N ARG A 467 -12.65 7.20 0.00
CA ARG A 467 -13.77 7.96 -0.55
C ARG A 467 -13.73 9.41 -0.07
N ALA A 468 -13.93 10.35 -0.99
CA ALA A 468 -14.26 11.72 -0.63
C ALA A 468 -15.76 11.82 -0.29
N LEU A 469 -16.06 12.41 0.86
CA LEU A 469 -17.38 12.47 1.49
C LEU A 469 -17.82 13.91 1.75
N GLY A 470 -17.26 14.87 1.00
CA GLY A 470 -17.67 16.26 1.00
C GLY A 470 -16.60 17.24 1.48
N ASN A 471 -15.50 16.76 2.09
CA ASN A 471 -14.45 17.62 2.64
C ASN A 471 -13.23 17.74 1.72
N ARG A 472 -12.93 16.73 0.91
CA ARG A 472 -11.90 16.74 -0.14
C ARG A 472 -12.51 16.29 -1.46
N SER A 473 -13.45 17.09 -1.97
CA SER A 473 -14.38 16.68 -3.02
C SER A 473 -14.34 17.58 -4.25
N ILE A 474 -14.64 17.00 -5.42
CA ILE A 474 -15.04 17.74 -6.61
C ILE A 474 -16.55 17.57 -6.75
N LEU A 475 -17.25 18.70 -6.83
CA LEU A 475 -18.70 18.79 -6.89
C LEU A 475 -19.16 19.22 -8.28
N ALA A 476 -20.25 18.62 -8.74
CA ALA A 476 -20.86 18.96 -10.03
C ALA A 476 -22.39 18.77 -10.02
N ASP A 477 -23.06 19.45 -10.96
CA ASP A 477 -24.50 19.36 -11.18
C ASP A 477 -24.88 18.04 -11.86
N PRO A 478 -25.71 17.17 -11.24
CA PRO A 478 -26.06 15.87 -11.80
C PRO A 478 -27.16 15.91 -12.88
N ARG A 479 -27.81 17.06 -13.10
CA ARG A 479 -29.05 17.14 -13.89
C ARG A 479 -28.83 17.00 -15.40
N ASP A 480 -27.65 17.36 -15.87
CA ASP A 480 -27.26 17.23 -17.28
C ASP A 480 -26.38 16.01 -17.47
N VAL A 481 -26.86 15.01 -18.23
CA VAL A 481 -26.13 13.77 -18.54
C VAL A 481 -24.72 14.01 -19.11
N ARG A 482 -24.50 15.12 -19.81
CA ARG A 482 -23.19 15.49 -20.38
C ARG A 482 -22.15 15.76 -19.29
N MET A 483 -22.57 16.12 -18.07
CA MET A 483 -21.65 16.37 -16.95
C MET A 483 -20.82 15.15 -16.60
N ARG A 484 -21.36 13.93 -16.75
CA ARG A 484 -20.61 12.68 -16.57
C ARG A 484 -19.41 12.62 -17.51
N ASP A 485 -19.64 12.93 -18.79
CA ASP A 485 -18.63 12.85 -19.82
C ASP A 485 -17.61 13.99 -19.67
N ILE A 486 -18.06 15.20 -19.28
CA ILE A 486 -17.17 16.31 -18.90
C ILE A 486 -16.25 15.88 -17.75
N LEU A 487 -16.78 15.32 -16.66
CA LEU A 487 -15.96 14.90 -15.53
C LEU A 487 -14.96 13.79 -15.89
N ASN A 488 -15.38 12.78 -16.67
CA ASN A 488 -14.48 11.68 -17.04
C ASN A 488 -13.39 12.11 -18.04
N VAL A 489 -13.73 12.94 -19.04
CA VAL A 489 -12.80 13.33 -20.12
C VAL A 489 -11.98 14.57 -19.75
N ARG A 490 -12.63 15.64 -19.28
CA ARG A 490 -12.01 16.95 -19.01
C ARG A 490 -11.25 16.97 -17.68
N ILE A 491 -11.80 16.31 -16.65
CA ILE A 491 -11.29 16.47 -15.27
C ILE A 491 -10.46 15.27 -14.82
N LYS A 492 -10.96 14.06 -15.06
CA LYS A 492 -10.37 12.83 -14.52
C LYS A 492 -9.51 12.07 -15.52
N HIS A 493 -9.59 12.40 -16.80
CA HIS A 493 -8.84 11.76 -17.89
C HIS A 493 -8.83 10.22 -17.77
N ARG A 494 -10.01 9.64 -17.54
CA ARG A 494 -10.18 8.21 -17.24
C ARG A 494 -11.29 7.57 -18.08
N GLU A 495 -11.44 6.26 -17.94
CA GLU A 495 -12.35 5.44 -18.74
C GLU A 495 -13.83 5.87 -18.57
N SER A 496 -14.60 5.84 -19.66
CA SER A 496 -15.98 6.37 -19.69
C SER A 496 -16.99 5.58 -18.86
N PHE A 497 -16.71 4.31 -18.57
CA PHE A 497 -17.56 3.45 -17.72
C PHE A 497 -17.43 3.76 -16.23
N ARG A 498 -16.54 4.68 -15.83
CA ARG A 498 -16.29 5.02 -14.44
C ARG A 498 -17.44 5.86 -13.88
N PRO A 499 -18.11 5.39 -12.81
CA PRO A 499 -19.25 6.12 -12.28
C PRO A 499 -18.86 7.27 -11.37
N PHE A 500 -19.85 8.13 -11.15
CA PHE A 500 -19.84 9.16 -10.12
C PHE A 500 -20.89 8.85 -9.06
N ALA A 501 -20.59 9.23 -7.82
CA ALA A 501 -21.46 8.96 -6.70
C ALA A 501 -22.37 10.17 -6.44
N PRO A 502 -23.70 10.00 -6.37
CA PRO A 502 -24.59 11.04 -5.89
C PRO A 502 -24.49 11.20 -4.37
N ALA A 503 -24.32 12.45 -3.92
CA ALA A 503 -24.53 12.86 -2.54
C ALA A 503 -25.92 13.50 -2.41
N CYS A 504 -26.77 12.95 -1.55
CA CYS A 504 -28.17 13.34 -1.39
C CYS A 504 -28.46 13.69 0.07
N LEU A 505 -29.33 14.68 0.30
CA LEU A 505 -29.82 14.97 1.65
C LEU A 505 -30.51 13.74 2.23
N ARG A 506 -30.16 13.36 3.46
CA ARG A 506 -30.64 12.14 4.11
C ARG A 506 -32.17 12.08 4.17
N GLU A 507 -32.81 13.21 4.43
CA GLU A 507 -34.27 13.33 4.51
C GLU A 507 -35.00 13.25 3.16
N ARG A 508 -34.27 13.21 2.03
CA ARG A 508 -34.82 13.11 0.67
C ARG A 508 -34.33 11.87 -0.10
N ILE A 509 -33.51 11.02 0.52
CA ILE A 509 -32.80 9.95 -0.18
C ILE A 509 -33.75 8.90 -0.80
N ASP A 510 -34.83 8.57 -0.10
CA ASP A 510 -35.83 7.57 -0.53
C ASP A 510 -36.63 8.01 -1.76
N GLU A 511 -36.66 9.31 -2.07
CA GLU A 511 -37.30 9.80 -3.30
C GLU A 511 -36.46 9.46 -4.54
N TYR A 512 -35.14 9.37 -4.38
CA TYR A 512 -34.18 9.18 -5.46
C TYR A 512 -33.67 7.74 -5.55
N PHE A 513 -33.64 7.00 -4.44
CA PHE A 513 -33.01 5.69 -4.37
C PHE A 513 -33.84 4.68 -3.57
N GLU A 514 -33.89 3.45 -4.06
CA GLU A 514 -34.46 2.31 -3.33
C GLU A 514 -33.46 1.85 -2.26
N LEU A 515 -33.46 2.54 -1.13
CA LEU A 515 -32.55 2.27 -0.02
C LEU A 515 -33.32 2.26 1.29
N ASP A 516 -33.20 1.16 2.04
CA ASP A 516 -33.76 1.01 3.39
C ASP A 516 -32.61 0.82 4.39
N ALA A 517 -31.68 1.78 4.37
CA ALA A 517 -30.49 1.84 5.21
C ALA A 517 -29.86 3.24 5.12
N ASP A 518 -29.03 3.59 6.10
CA ASP A 518 -28.19 4.78 5.99
C ASP A 518 -26.92 4.49 5.18
N ALA A 519 -26.50 5.44 4.35
CA ALA A 519 -25.35 5.27 3.46
C ALA A 519 -24.38 6.46 3.47
N PRO A 520 -23.83 6.86 4.63
CA PRO A 520 -23.00 8.07 4.74
C PRO A 520 -21.62 7.94 4.07
N PHE A 521 -21.20 6.73 3.70
CA PHE A 521 -19.81 6.42 3.33
C PHE A 521 -19.60 5.97 1.87
N MET A 522 -20.63 6.02 1.00
CA MET A 522 -20.55 5.51 -0.39
C MET A 522 -20.14 4.02 -0.51
N LEU A 523 -20.64 3.18 0.39
CA LEU A 523 -20.36 1.73 0.46
C LEU A 523 -21.55 0.85 0.09
N LEU A 524 -22.72 1.46 -0.17
CA LEU A 524 -23.91 0.79 -0.67
C LEU A 524 -24.22 1.27 -2.09
N ILE A 525 -24.59 0.33 -2.94
CA ILE A 525 -25.05 0.58 -4.32
C ILE A 525 -26.51 0.16 -4.38
N CYS A 526 -27.40 1.07 -4.76
CA CYS A 526 -28.84 0.84 -4.79
C CYS A 526 -29.44 1.18 -6.15
N GLN A 527 -30.70 0.78 -6.36
CA GLN A 527 -31.44 1.12 -7.56
C GLN A 527 -31.92 2.56 -7.51
N ALA A 528 -31.73 3.31 -8.59
CA ALA A 528 -32.27 4.65 -8.75
C ALA A 528 -33.75 4.57 -9.13
N THR A 529 -34.58 5.39 -8.47
CA THR A 529 -36.00 5.54 -8.78
C THR A 529 -36.19 6.18 -10.15
N ASP A 530 -37.42 6.13 -10.67
CA ASP A 530 -37.79 6.85 -11.88
C ASP A 530 -37.57 8.37 -11.77
N LEU A 531 -37.70 8.94 -10.56
CA LEU A 531 -37.40 10.35 -10.31
C LEU A 531 -35.91 10.62 -10.52
N ALA A 532 -35.04 9.81 -9.92
CA ALA A 532 -33.60 9.96 -10.06
C ALA A 532 -33.14 9.79 -11.51
N ARG A 533 -33.64 8.77 -12.21
CA ARG A 533 -33.32 8.54 -13.63
C ARG A 533 -33.65 9.74 -14.52
N ARG A 534 -34.70 10.50 -14.18
CA ARG A 534 -35.08 11.73 -14.90
C ARG A 534 -34.32 12.97 -14.46
N GLN A 535 -34.12 13.16 -13.16
CA GLN A 535 -33.60 14.42 -12.60
C GLN A 535 -32.09 14.44 -12.41
N ILE A 536 -31.44 13.29 -12.23
CA ILE A 536 -29.99 13.20 -11.97
C ILE A 536 -29.27 12.21 -12.90
N PRO A 537 -29.54 12.24 -14.22
CA PRO A 537 -29.06 11.21 -15.15
C PRO A 537 -27.53 11.09 -15.22
N ALA A 538 -26.76 12.11 -14.84
CA ALA A 538 -25.29 12.02 -14.81
C ALA A 538 -24.73 11.21 -13.64
N ALA A 539 -25.52 10.97 -12.59
CA ALA A 539 -25.14 10.25 -11.39
C ALA A 539 -25.74 8.83 -11.31
N VAL A 540 -26.47 8.40 -12.35
CA VAL A 540 -27.10 7.07 -12.44
C VAL A 540 -26.39 6.26 -13.52
N HIS A 541 -26.08 5.00 -13.21
CA HIS A 541 -25.45 4.06 -14.13
C HIS A 541 -26.40 3.58 -15.22
N GLN A 542 -25.84 2.94 -16.27
CA GLN A 542 -26.61 2.40 -17.38
C GLN A 542 -27.61 1.30 -16.94
N ASP A 543 -27.25 0.51 -15.92
CA ASP A 543 -28.11 -0.52 -15.32
C ASP A 543 -29.12 0.04 -14.30
N GLY A 544 -29.19 1.36 -14.14
CA GLY A 544 -30.09 2.03 -13.20
C GLY A 544 -29.59 2.07 -11.76
N THR A 545 -28.37 1.63 -11.48
CA THR A 545 -27.79 1.69 -10.12
C THR A 545 -27.11 3.03 -9.82
N ALA A 546 -26.89 3.31 -8.54
CA ALA A 546 -26.06 4.42 -8.08
C ALA A 546 -25.38 4.09 -6.74
N ARG A 547 -24.15 4.59 -6.56
CA ARG A 547 -23.40 4.47 -5.30
C ARG A 547 -23.59 5.73 -4.46
N VAL A 548 -24.45 5.66 -3.47
CA VAL A 548 -25.02 6.84 -2.83
C VAL A 548 -24.25 7.28 -1.58
N GLN A 549 -24.25 8.58 -1.32
CA GLN A 549 -23.89 9.17 -0.04
C GLN A 549 -25.11 9.88 0.56
N SER A 550 -25.56 9.46 1.74
CA SER A 550 -26.49 10.25 2.55
C SER A 550 -25.74 11.36 3.28
N VAL A 551 -26.32 12.57 3.31
CA VAL A 551 -25.73 13.74 3.97
C VAL A 551 -26.79 14.38 4.88
N ASP A 552 -26.47 14.54 6.15
CA ASP A 552 -27.33 15.20 7.13
C ASP A 552 -26.64 16.40 7.79
N GLY A 553 -27.45 17.28 8.38
CA GLY A 553 -27.00 18.52 8.99
C GLY A 553 -26.27 18.36 10.33
N GLU A 554 -26.27 17.16 10.93
CA GLU A 554 -25.58 16.89 12.19
C GLU A 554 -24.13 16.43 11.94
N SER A 555 -23.96 15.52 10.98
CA SER A 555 -22.72 14.82 10.68
C SER A 555 -21.80 15.65 9.77
N ASN A 556 -22.36 16.31 8.75
CA ASN A 556 -21.60 17.21 7.87
C ASN A 556 -22.41 18.48 7.55
N PRO A 557 -22.54 19.41 8.51
CA PRO A 557 -23.35 20.63 8.34
C PRO A 557 -22.90 21.47 7.14
N GLU A 558 -21.60 21.55 6.89
CA GLU A 558 -21.06 22.37 5.80
C GLU A 558 -21.46 21.78 4.43
N PHE A 559 -21.33 20.46 4.24
CA PHE A 559 -21.74 19.85 2.96
C PHE A 559 -23.27 19.80 2.81
N TYR A 560 -23.99 19.56 3.91
CA TYR A 560 -25.45 19.66 3.95
C TYR A 560 -25.93 21.00 3.42
N ARG A 561 -25.35 22.12 3.90
CA ARG A 561 -25.73 23.47 3.45
C ARG A 561 -25.53 23.70 1.96
N VAL A 562 -24.46 23.15 1.36
CA VAL A 562 -24.25 23.23 -0.10
C VAL A 562 -25.37 22.52 -0.86
N ILE A 563 -25.66 21.26 -0.49
CA ILE A 563 -26.70 20.46 -1.17
C ILE A 563 -28.08 21.07 -0.95
N HIS A 564 -28.37 21.54 0.27
CA HIS A 564 -29.62 22.21 0.60
C HIS A 564 -29.84 23.48 -0.23
N GLU A 565 -28.83 24.35 -0.33
CA GLU A 565 -28.94 25.58 -1.12
C GLU A 565 -29.03 25.30 -2.63
N PHE A 566 -28.33 24.27 -3.12
CA PHE A 566 -28.50 23.77 -4.49
C PHE A 566 -29.93 23.24 -4.72
N GLY A 567 -30.45 22.44 -3.78
CA GLY A 567 -31.81 21.92 -3.81
C GLY A 567 -32.87 23.02 -3.78
N ARG A 568 -32.68 24.08 -2.99
CA ARG A 568 -33.56 25.26 -2.95
C ARG A 568 -33.63 25.98 -4.30
N ARG A 569 -32.50 26.02 -5.04
CA ARG A 569 -32.41 26.70 -6.36
C ARG A 569 -32.95 25.85 -7.51
N THR A 570 -32.87 24.53 -7.41
CA THR A 570 -33.10 23.61 -8.54
C THR A 570 -34.28 22.68 -8.36
N GLY A 571 -34.78 22.50 -7.14
CA GLY A 571 -35.70 21.43 -6.76
C GLY A 571 -35.03 20.06 -6.58
N VAL A 572 -33.71 19.94 -6.79
CA VAL A 572 -32.96 18.68 -6.77
C VAL A 572 -31.92 18.70 -5.63
N PRO A 573 -32.15 18.01 -4.50
CA PRO A 573 -31.26 17.99 -3.35
C PRO A 573 -30.16 16.92 -3.50
N VAL A 574 -29.52 16.87 -4.66
CA VAL A 574 -28.49 15.89 -5.03
C VAL A 574 -27.37 16.56 -5.79
N LEU A 575 -26.13 16.22 -5.46
CA LEU A 575 -24.92 16.62 -6.20
C LEU A 575 -24.11 15.40 -6.62
N ILE A 576 -23.34 15.51 -7.71
CA ILE A 576 -22.23 14.59 -7.94
C ILE A 576 -21.13 14.93 -6.93
N ASN A 577 -20.63 13.92 -6.23
CA ASN A 577 -19.43 14.00 -5.40
C ASN A 577 -18.38 13.00 -5.91
N THR A 578 -17.16 13.48 -6.15
CA THR A 578 -16.02 12.63 -6.48
C THR A 578 -14.74 13.11 -5.78
N SER A 579 -13.71 12.27 -5.76
CA SER A 579 -12.46 12.56 -5.05
C SER A 579 -11.78 13.81 -5.61
N PHE A 580 -11.22 14.65 -4.74
CA PHE A 580 -10.39 15.77 -5.17
C PHE A 580 -8.94 15.32 -5.33
N ASN A 581 -8.59 14.99 -6.57
CA ASN A 581 -7.26 14.52 -6.99
C ASN A 581 -7.12 14.56 -8.52
N VAL A 582 -5.89 14.73 -8.99
CA VAL A 582 -5.49 14.42 -10.37
C VAL A 582 -5.44 12.90 -10.57
N ASN A 583 -5.53 12.41 -11.81
CA ASN A 583 -5.29 10.99 -12.07
C ASN A 583 -3.86 10.60 -11.62
N GLY A 584 -3.67 9.40 -11.07
CA GLY A 584 -2.39 9.02 -10.46
C GLY A 584 -2.05 9.71 -9.13
N GLU A 585 -2.71 10.82 -8.78
CA GLU A 585 -2.58 11.52 -7.48
C GLU A 585 -3.50 10.91 -6.41
N THR A 586 -3.10 11.01 -5.15
CA THR A 586 -3.94 10.65 -3.99
C THR A 586 -4.91 11.79 -3.66
N ILE A 587 -5.91 11.57 -2.81
CA ILE A 587 -6.82 12.66 -2.40
C ILE A 587 -6.01 13.74 -1.67
N VAL A 588 -6.20 15.00 -2.06
CA VAL A 588 -5.50 16.14 -1.47
C VAL A 588 -5.75 16.22 0.03
N ASP A 589 -4.73 16.60 0.80
CA ASP A 589 -4.82 16.61 2.27
C ASP A 589 -4.53 17.99 2.87
N THR A 590 -3.52 18.70 2.35
CA THR A 590 -3.15 20.06 2.79
C THR A 590 -3.67 21.16 1.85
N ALA A 591 -3.71 22.40 2.33
CA ALA A 591 -4.09 23.56 1.51
C ALA A 591 -3.20 23.72 0.26
N ALA A 592 -1.89 23.48 0.39
CA ALA A 592 -0.94 23.50 -0.72
C ALA A 592 -1.29 22.45 -1.78
N ASP A 593 -1.69 21.24 -1.35
CA ASP A 593 -2.14 20.17 -2.24
C ASP A 593 -3.39 20.57 -3.00
N ALA A 594 -4.40 21.07 -2.29
CA ALA A 594 -5.65 21.51 -2.89
C ALA A 594 -5.47 22.62 -3.92
N ILE A 595 -4.64 23.64 -3.61
CA ILE A 595 -4.35 24.73 -4.54
C ILE A 595 -3.63 24.20 -5.79
N GLU A 596 -2.66 23.33 -5.65
CA GLU A 596 -1.89 22.80 -6.79
C GLU A 596 -2.69 21.88 -7.68
N SER A 597 -3.41 20.91 -7.09
CA SER A 597 -4.31 20.05 -7.85
C SER A 597 -5.37 20.89 -8.53
N PHE A 598 -5.95 21.89 -7.86
CA PHE A 598 -6.86 22.83 -8.50
C PHE A 598 -6.21 23.52 -9.69
N LEU A 599 -5.01 24.08 -9.55
CA LEU A 599 -4.31 24.81 -10.62
C LEU A 599 -3.88 23.90 -11.79
N PHE A 600 -3.62 22.63 -11.54
CA PHE A 600 -3.32 21.64 -12.58
C PHE A 600 -4.58 21.18 -13.34
N MET A 601 -5.66 20.89 -12.62
CA MET A 601 -6.90 20.33 -13.19
C MET A 601 -7.70 21.37 -13.98
N ASP A 602 -8.49 20.93 -14.95
CA ASP A 602 -9.40 21.80 -15.71
C ASP A 602 -10.73 22.08 -14.96
N ILE A 603 -10.64 22.55 -13.71
CA ILE A 603 -11.75 22.87 -12.81
C ILE A 603 -11.99 24.38 -12.76
N ASP A 604 -13.24 24.82 -12.66
CA ASP A 604 -13.61 26.25 -12.69
C ASP A 604 -13.26 26.99 -11.39
N TYR A 605 -13.59 26.39 -10.23
CA TYR A 605 -13.45 27.04 -8.92
C TYR A 605 -12.87 26.13 -7.84
N LEU A 606 -12.16 26.74 -6.89
CA LEU A 606 -11.77 26.12 -5.62
C LEU A 606 -12.45 26.89 -4.48
N ALA A 607 -13.27 26.18 -3.70
CA ALA A 607 -13.75 26.62 -2.40
C ALA A 607 -12.90 25.97 -1.31
N ILE A 608 -12.05 26.77 -0.67
CA ILE A 608 -11.11 26.32 0.37
C ILE A 608 -11.42 27.04 1.69
N ASN A 609 -12.05 26.33 2.63
CA ASN A 609 -12.79 26.90 3.76
C ASN A 609 -13.69 28.06 3.28
N GLY A 610 -13.54 29.27 3.86
CA GLY A 610 -14.30 30.46 3.47
C GLY A 610 -13.75 31.21 2.26
N TYR A 611 -12.68 30.74 1.62
CA TYR A 611 -12.07 31.40 0.46
C TYR A 611 -12.61 30.82 -0.85
N TRP A 612 -12.87 31.71 -1.79
CA TRP A 612 -13.29 31.41 -3.14
C TRP A 612 -12.21 31.81 -4.15
N VAL A 613 -11.75 30.84 -4.94
CA VAL A 613 -10.71 31.03 -5.96
C VAL A 613 -11.30 30.68 -7.32
N ALA A 614 -11.33 31.66 -8.21
CA ALA A 614 -11.73 31.46 -9.61
C ALA A 614 -10.50 31.21 -10.48
N LYS A 615 -10.53 30.16 -11.31
CA LYS A 615 -9.42 29.86 -12.22
C LYS A 615 -9.21 30.96 -13.26
N GLU A 616 -10.32 31.50 -13.78
CA GLU A 616 -10.33 32.57 -14.79
C GLU A 616 -9.66 33.87 -14.28
N GLU A 617 -9.67 34.12 -12.97
CA GLU A 617 -9.01 35.29 -12.34
C GLU A 617 -7.52 35.07 -12.05
N ASN A 618 -7.04 33.82 -12.20
CA ASN A 618 -5.68 33.39 -11.91
C ASN A 618 -4.97 32.73 -13.13
N PRO A 619 -5.07 33.29 -14.35
CA PRO A 619 -4.61 32.61 -15.57
C PRO A 619 -3.09 32.36 -15.62
N GLY A 620 -2.30 33.20 -14.94
CA GLY A 620 -0.83 33.07 -14.88
C GLY A 620 -0.31 31.97 -13.95
N HIS A 621 -1.19 31.32 -13.18
CA HIS A 621 -0.81 30.30 -12.20
C HIS A 621 -1.17 28.88 -12.64
N SER A 622 -1.63 28.69 -13.88
CA SER A 622 -1.99 27.37 -14.38
C SER A 622 -0.80 26.42 -14.37
N LEU A 623 -1.00 25.23 -13.80
CA LEU A 623 0.00 24.15 -13.82
C LEU A 623 -0.27 23.13 -14.93
N SER A 624 -1.33 23.31 -15.72
CA SER A 624 -1.76 22.37 -16.77
C SER A 624 -0.76 22.21 -17.94
N SER A 625 0.23 23.12 -18.05
CA SER A 625 1.30 23.02 -19.04
C SER A 625 2.44 22.08 -18.62
N ILE A 626 2.51 21.73 -17.32
CA ILE A 626 3.48 20.77 -16.81
C ILE A 626 3.05 19.37 -17.28
N PRO A 627 3.95 18.57 -17.88
CA PRO A 627 3.64 17.19 -18.20
C PRO A 627 3.13 16.43 -16.96
N HIS A 628 2.12 15.59 -17.15
CA HIS A 628 1.42 14.93 -16.05
C HIS A 628 2.36 14.17 -15.09
N ASP A 629 3.31 13.42 -15.64
CA ASP A 629 4.24 12.62 -14.82
C ASP A 629 5.25 13.50 -14.07
N ASP A 630 5.67 14.62 -14.66
CA ASP A 630 6.53 15.61 -14.01
C ASP A 630 5.79 16.30 -12.85
N TYR A 631 4.51 16.62 -13.04
CA TYR A 631 3.65 17.14 -11.97
C TYR A 631 3.57 16.15 -10.80
N LEU A 632 3.29 14.87 -11.08
CA LEU A 632 3.25 13.84 -10.05
C LEU A 632 4.60 13.63 -9.36
N ALA A 633 5.72 13.75 -10.08
CA ALA A 633 7.06 13.65 -9.52
C ALA A 633 7.35 14.83 -8.58
N LEU A 634 7.04 16.06 -8.97
CA LEU A 634 7.20 17.27 -8.14
C LEU A 634 6.44 17.17 -6.81
N ARG A 635 5.22 16.63 -6.85
CA ARG A 635 4.39 16.41 -5.65
C ARG A 635 5.07 15.41 -4.70
N ARG A 636 5.61 14.31 -5.24
CA ARG A 636 6.32 13.29 -4.45
C ARG A 636 7.59 13.84 -3.81
N THR A 637 8.44 14.53 -4.57
CA THR A 637 9.71 15.09 -4.07
C THR A 637 9.51 16.05 -2.88
N ARG A 638 8.38 16.76 -2.82
CA ARG A 638 8.08 17.65 -1.68
C ARG A 638 7.88 16.91 -0.37
N TYR A 639 7.23 15.75 -0.41
CA TYR A 639 7.12 14.90 0.78
C TYR A 639 8.50 14.46 1.28
N GLU A 640 9.39 14.09 0.36
CA GLU A 640 10.78 13.68 0.69
C GLU A 640 11.55 14.81 1.39
N HIS A 641 11.34 16.06 0.96
CA HIS A 641 11.93 17.22 1.61
C HIS A 641 11.30 17.56 2.97
N ARG A 642 10.00 17.34 3.14
CA ARG A 642 9.29 17.62 4.40
C ARG A 642 9.64 16.59 5.49
N TYR A 643 9.93 15.36 5.07
CA TYR A 643 10.24 14.26 5.97
C TYR A 643 11.56 13.58 5.55
N PRO A 644 12.72 14.26 5.64
CA PRO A 644 13.99 13.71 5.14
C PRO A 644 14.41 12.44 5.88
N GLU A 645 14.12 12.35 7.18
CA GLU A 645 14.38 11.17 8.02
C GLU A 645 13.50 9.97 7.65
N ALA A 646 12.32 10.21 7.06
CA ALA A 646 11.35 9.17 6.66
C ALA A 646 11.91 8.18 5.65
N LEU A 647 12.82 8.66 4.81
CA LEU A 647 13.37 7.92 3.68
C LEU A 647 14.78 7.40 3.95
N SER A 648 15.56 8.11 4.76
CA SER A 648 16.96 7.77 5.03
C SER A 648 17.15 6.72 6.13
N SER A 649 16.26 6.68 7.13
CA SER A 649 16.35 5.75 8.27
C SER A 649 15.63 4.41 8.04
N LEU A 650 14.61 4.43 7.17
CA LEU A 650 13.93 3.28 6.62
C LEU A 650 14.26 3.19 5.13
N ASP A 651 15.55 3.06 4.84
CA ASP A 651 16.03 2.85 3.48
C ASP A 651 15.50 1.51 2.95
N LEU A 652 14.30 1.55 2.36
CA LEU A 652 13.71 0.44 1.65
C LEU A 652 14.53 0.03 0.43
N ALA A 653 15.51 0.83 -0.03
CA ALA A 653 16.48 0.36 -1.02
C ALA A 653 17.41 -0.72 -0.45
N ARG A 654 17.64 -0.77 0.88
CA ARG A 654 18.23 -1.97 1.54
C ARG A 654 17.34 -3.21 1.45
N PHE A 655 16.04 -3.03 1.23
CA PHE A 655 15.04 -4.09 1.16
C PHE A 655 14.60 -4.44 -0.28
N HIS A 656 14.87 -3.57 -1.26
CA HIS A 656 14.45 -3.71 -2.66
C HIS A 656 15.44 -4.50 -3.52
N ALA A 657 16.62 -4.86 -2.98
CA ALA A 657 17.50 -5.84 -3.60
C ALA A 657 16.71 -7.16 -3.74
N SER A 658 16.25 -7.40 -4.96
CA SER A 658 15.31 -8.45 -5.30
C SER A 658 15.87 -9.80 -4.87
N PHE A 659 15.11 -10.53 -4.05
CA PHE A 659 15.38 -11.89 -3.57
C PHE A 659 15.33 -12.93 -4.71
N PHE A 660 16.04 -12.75 -5.83
CA PHE A 660 16.05 -13.77 -6.89
C PHE A 660 16.79 -15.02 -6.45
N SER A 661 16.00 -16.11 -6.41
CA SER A 661 16.34 -17.53 -6.39
C SER A 661 17.62 -17.98 -5.66
N ALA A 662 17.42 -18.89 -4.73
CA ALA A 662 18.45 -19.79 -4.19
C ALA A 662 19.06 -20.76 -5.24
N GLN A 663 19.13 -20.38 -6.52
CA GLN A 663 19.62 -21.24 -7.61
C GLN A 663 21.03 -20.91 -8.10
N SER A 664 21.66 -19.78 -7.71
CA SER A 664 23.07 -19.52 -8.07
C SER A 664 24.08 -19.81 -6.95
N ALA A 665 23.64 -20.26 -5.76
CA ALA A 665 24.53 -20.71 -4.70
C ALA A 665 25.11 -22.12 -4.97
N SER A 666 25.58 -22.36 -6.19
CA SER A 666 26.45 -23.48 -6.53
C SER A 666 27.72 -22.89 -7.13
N ARG A 667 28.69 -22.60 -6.26
CA ARG A 667 30.11 -22.98 -6.40
C ARG A 667 30.95 -22.32 -5.30
N SER A 668 31.66 -23.18 -4.57
CA SER A 668 32.93 -22.89 -3.88
C SER A 668 32.91 -21.88 -2.71
N ARG A 669 32.64 -22.37 -1.50
CA ARG A 669 33.48 -21.98 -0.34
C ARG A 669 34.66 -22.94 -0.27
N SER A 670 35.79 -22.56 -0.85
CA SER A 670 37.09 -23.09 -0.41
C SER A 670 37.56 -22.25 0.78
N ALA A 671 38.25 -22.92 1.71
CA ALA A 671 38.67 -22.38 2.99
C ALA A 671 39.49 -21.07 2.87
N VAL A 672 39.19 -20.13 3.78
CA VAL A 672 39.87 -18.84 3.93
C VAL A 672 41.37 -19.06 4.16
N ARG A 673 42.20 -18.66 3.20
CA ARG A 673 43.61 -18.35 3.44
C ARG A 673 43.70 -17.05 4.24
N PRO A 674 44.67 -16.89 5.16
CA PRO A 674 44.88 -15.61 5.84
C PRO A 674 45.20 -14.52 4.81
N ARG A 675 44.32 -13.52 4.71
CA ARG A 675 44.43 -12.40 3.76
C ARG A 675 45.57 -11.47 4.21
N SER A 676 46.53 -11.21 3.33
CA SER A 676 47.50 -10.14 3.57
C SER A 676 46.77 -8.79 3.52
N PRO A 677 47.06 -7.83 4.42
CA PRO A 677 46.41 -6.54 4.37
C PRO A 677 46.74 -5.80 3.07
N TYR A 678 45.73 -5.20 2.45
CA TYR A 678 45.85 -4.33 1.30
C TYR A 678 46.75 -3.13 1.64
N ARG A 679 47.69 -2.82 0.74
CA ARG A 679 48.57 -1.65 0.86
C ARG A 679 47.94 -0.49 0.11
N MET A 680 47.70 0.63 0.78
CA MET A 680 47.14 1.82 0.13
C MET A 680 47.98 2.24 -1.08
N GLY A 681 47.30 2.57 -2.17
CA GLY A 681 47.89 2.89 -3.47
C GLY A 681 48.14 1.67 -4.36
N GLU A 682 48.00 0.44 -3.84
CA GLU A 682 48.13 -0.78 -4.64
C GLU A 682 46.90 -0.97 -5.54
N LYS A 683 47.13 -1.43 -6.76
CA LYS A 683 46.06 -1.59 -7.75
C LYS A 683 45.46 -2.99 -7.69
N ILE A 684 44.20 -3.10 -7.28
CA ILE A 684 43.44 -4.36 -7.31
C ILE A 684 42.91 -4.57 -8.73
N ALA A 685 43.47 -5.53 -9.45
CA ALA A 685 43.04 -5.83 -10.82
C ALA A 685 41.88 -6.84 -10.85
N PHE A 686 40.82 -6.53 -11.60
CA PHE A 686 39.59 -7.33 -11.75
C PHE A 686 39.57 -8.17 -13.04
N ARG A 687 40.71 -8.33 -13.70
CA ARG A 687 40.86 -9.09 -14.94
C ARG A 687 41.45 -10.48 -14.68
N GLY A 688 40.99 -11.52 -15.39
CA GLY A 688 41.62 -12.85 -15.42
C GLY A 688 42.07 -13.40 -14.05
N SER A 689 43.31 -13.92 -13.96
CA SER A 689 43.97 -14.36 -12.69
C SER A 689 44.37 -13.18 -11.78
N GLY A 690 43.53 -12.16 -11.69
CA GLY A 690 43.77 -10.92 -10.97
C GLY A 690 43.71 -11.08 -9.45
N GLN A 691 44.15 -10.03 -8.74
CA GLN A 691 44.18 -9.99 -7.28
C GLN A 691 42.79 -9.77 -6.66
N SER A 692 41.78 -9.40 -7.45
CA SER A 692 40.45 -9.08 -6.94
C SER A 692 39.78 -10.24 -6.22
N ASP A 693 40.08 -11.48 -6.60
CA ASP A 693 39.40 -12.66 -6.06
C ASP A 693 39.72 -12.88 -4.58
N ASP A 694 40.83 -12.33 -4.09
CA ASP A 694 41.17 -12.32 -2.66
C ASP A 694 40.23 -11.41 -1.84
N TYR A 695 39.59 -10.43 -2.50
CA TYR A 695 38.75 -9.39 -1.88
C TYR A 695 37.26 -9.53 -2.23
N LYS A 696 36.89 -10.23 -3.30
CA LYS A 696 35.50 -10.43 -3.72
C LYS A 696 34.73 -11.26 -2.68
N LEU A 697 33.52 -10.82 -2.36
CA LEU A 697 32.57 -11.56 -1.53
C LEU A 697 31.48 -12.23 -2.38
N ALA A 698 30.57 -11.43 -2.93
CA ALA A 698 29.38 -11.90 -3.65
C ALA A 698 28.98 -10.90 -4.74
N GLY A 699 28.15 -11.34 -5.69
CA GLY A 699 27.60 -10.48 -6.75
C GLY A 699 28.55 -10.18 -7.90
N TRP A 700 29.59 -11.00 -8.08
CA TRP A 700 30.55 -10.88 -9.18
C TRP A 700 30.41 -12.05 -10.14
N SER A 701 30.52 -11.79 -11.43
CA SER A 701 30.69 -12.84 -12.44
C SER A 701 32.09 -13.46 -12.35
N ASP A 702 32.31 -14.51 -13.14
CA ASP A 702 33.67 -14.96 -13.44
C ASP A 702 34.48 -13.82 -14.11
N PRO A 703 35.79 -13.67 -13.79
CA PRO A 703 36.64 -12.64 -14.41
C PRO A 703 36.81 -12.85 -15.91
N GLU A 704 36.77 -11.75 -16.66
CA GLU A 704 37.03 -11.71 -18.10
C GLU A 704 38.42 -11.08 -18.38
N PRO A 705 38.96 -11.17 -19.61
CA PRO A 705 40.29 -10.62 -19.93
C PRO A 705 40.44 -9.12 -19.66
N TRP A 706 39.36 -8.35 -19.74
CA TRP A 706 39.35 -6.89 -19.55
C TRP A 706 38.97 -6.47 -18.12
N GLY A 707 38.17 -7.26 -17.40
CA GLY A 707 37.59 -6.90 -16.10
C GLY A 707 36.59 -7.94 -15.59
N THR A 708 35.85 -7.61 -14.53
CA THR A 708 34.77 -8.46 -13.99
C THR A 708 33.47 -7.68 -13.94
N TRP A 709 32.37 -8.30 -14.37
CA TRP A 709 31.03 -7.73 -14.23
C TRP A 709 30.45 -7.98 -12.85
N THR A 710 29.64 -7.03 -12.38
CA THR A 710 28.63 -7.33 -11.37
C THR A 710 27.57 -8.24 -11.96
N ASP A 711 27.11 -9.22 -11.19
CA ASP A 711 26.03 -10.11 -11.56
C ASP A 711 24.92 -10.02 -10.50
N GLY A 712 23.88 -9.24 -10.81
CA GLY A 712 22.79 -8.93 -9.90
C GLY A 712 22.80 -7.49 -9.33
N PRO A 713 21.89 -7.18 -8.39
CA PRO A 713 21.64 -5.82 -7.93
C PRO A 713 22.67 -5.31 -6.91
N ALA A 714 23.61 -6.16 -6.48
CA ALA A 714 24.67 -5.76 -5.56
C ALA A 714 25.93 -6.59 -5.80
N ALA A 715 27.10 -5.98 -5.68
CA ALA A 715 28.40 -6.66 -5.69
C ALA A 715 29.29 -6.15 -4.56
N SER A 716 29.88 -7.06 -3.78
CA SER A 716 30.55 -6.72 -2.51
C SER A 716 32.02 -7.11 -2.51
N LEU A 717 32.85 -6.25 -1.91
CA LEU A 717 34.27 -6.47 -1.61
C LEU A 717 34.52 -6.34 -0.11
N GLU A 718 35.51 -7.07 0.37
CA GLU A 718 36.05 -6.94 1.72
C GLU A 718 37.56 -6.77 1.65
N ILE A 719 38.04 -5.58 2.00
CA ILE A 719 39.44 -5.17 1.84
C ILE A 719 40.04 -4.94 3.24
N PRO A 720 40.89 -5.85 3.74
CA PRO A 720 41.60 -5.65 5.00
C PRO A 720 42.62 -4.53 4.82
N ILE A 721 42.40 -3.38 5.46
CA ILE A 721 43.39 -2.29 5.48
C ILE A 721 44.33 -2.51 6.67
N GLY A 722 45.64 -2.58 6.40
CA GLY A 722 46.65 -2.99 7.39
C GLY A 722 47.06 -1.92 8.42
N PHE A 723 46.37 -0.78 8.42
CA PHE A 723 46.61 0.37 9.29
C PHE A 723 45.36 1.25 9.35
N ASP A 724 45.25 2.05 10.41
CA ASP A 724 44.22 3.06 10.57
C ASP A 724 44.60 4.32 9.75
N PRO A 725 43.91 4.62 8.64
CA PRO A 725 44.16 5.86 7.91
C PRO A 725 43.63 7.02 8.77
N GLN A 726 44.53 7.90 9.22
CA GLN A 726 44.20 9.10 10.01
C GLN A 726 43.39 10.17 9.23
N GLY A 727 42.75 9.82 8.11
CA GLY A 727 42.04 10.73 7.23
C GLY A 727 41.20 10.01 6.18
N ALA A 728 40.43 10.79 5.41
CA ALA A 728 39.57 10.28 4.35
C ALA A 728 40.39 9.53 3.28
N VAL A 729 39.77 8.54 2.65
CA VAL A 729 40.37 7.70 1.61
C VAL A 729 39.67 7.95 0.29
N ARG A 730 40.42 8.26 -0.76
CA ARG A 730 39.89 8.30 -2.13
C ARG A 730 39.91 6.89 -2.72
N MET A 731 38.73 6.39 -3.06
CA MET A 731 38.57 5.23 -3.92
C MET A 731 38.54 5.69 -5.38
N THR A 732 39.34 5.04 -6.22
CA THR A 732 39.30 5.19 -7.67
C THR A 732 39.05 3.83 -8.30
N CYS A 733 38.04 3.75 -9.16
CA CYS A 733 37.65 2.53 -9.84
C CYS A 733 37.55 2.80 -11.34
N VAL A 734 38.29 2.08 -12.18
CA VAL A 734 38.08 2.12 -13.63
C VAL A 734 36.91 1.21 -13.96
N ALA A 735 35.78 1.80 -14.33
CA ALA A 735 34.52 1.08 -14.51
C ALA A 735 33.76 1.48 -15.78
N SER A 736 32.96 0.56 -16.29
CA SER A 736 31.97 0.76 -17.37
C SER A 736 30.59 0.30 -16.90
N GLY A 737 29.52 0.82 -17.50
CA GLY A 737 28.15 0.38 -17.22
C GLY A 737 27.62 -0.47 -18.36
N PHE A 738 26.84 -1.50 -18.03
CA PHE A 738 25.97 -2.14 -19.01
C PHE A 738 24.68 -1.31 -19.12
N VAL A 739 24.54 -0.57 -20.22
CA VAL A 739 23.37 0.30 -20.46
C VAL A 739 22.73 -0.08 -21.79
N PRO A 740 21.57 -0.77 -21.77
CA PRO A 740 20.83 -1.09 -22.98
C PRO A 740 20.48 0.16 -23.79
N PRO A 741 20.34 0.07 -25.13
CA PRO A 741 19.94 1.22 -25.96
C PRO A 741 18.58 1.83 -25.56
N SER A 742 17.69 1.02 -24.96
CA SER A 742 16.38 1.46 -24.44
C SER A 742 16.45 2.21 -23.11
N ARG A 743 17.62 2.25 -22.45
CA ARG A 743 17.80 2.87 -21.14
C ARG A 743 18.69 4.12 -21.25
N ALA A 744 18.25 5.23 -20.66
CA ALA A 744 19.00 6.48 -20.71
C ALA A 744 20.33 6.43 -19.93
N GLN A 745 20.36 5.73 -18.80
CA GLN A 745 21.55 5.56 -17.96
C GLN A 745 21.45 4.32 -17.06
N GLN A 746 22.61 3.79 -16.64
CA GLN A 746 22.71 2.85 -15.53
C GLN A 746 23.27 3.58 -14.30
N VAL A 747 22.69 3.35 -13.13
CA VAL A 747 23.15 3.95 -11.87
C VAL A 747 23.74 2.87 -10.97
N ALA A 748 24.87 3.19 -10.34
CA ALA A 748 25.48 2.41 -9.29
C ALA A 748 25.79 3.29 -8.07
N HIS A 749 25.30 2.90 -6.90
CA HIS A 749 25.66 3.52 -5.63
C HIS A 749 26.85 2.77 -5.03
N VAL A 750 27.86 3.51 -4.59
CA VAL A 750 28.98 2.96 -3.83
C VAL A 750 28.71 3.17 -2.37
N VAL A 751 28.64 2.10 -1.62
CA VAL A 751 28.46 2.08 -0.17
C VAL A 751 29.72 1.54 0.48
N VAL A 752 30.24 2.23 1.49
CA VAL A 752 31.38 1.76 2.28
C VAL A 752 31.00 1.73 3.74
N ASN A 753 31.19 0.57 4.39
CA ASN A 753 30.82 0.35 5.80
C ASN A 753 29.39 0.84 6.14
N GLY A 754 28.46 0.67 5.19
CA GLY A 754 27.04 1.05 5.33
C GLY A 754 26.69 2.50 4.98
N GLU A 755 27.67 3.34 4.62
CA GLU A 755 27.48 4.74 4.21
C GLU A 755 27.57 4.90 2.69
N VAL A 756 26.65 5.64 2.06
CA VAL A 756 26.75 5.95 0.61
C VAL A 756 27.84 6.99 0.40
N VAL A 757 28.91 6.62 -0.31
CA VAL A 757 30.09 7.48 -0.56
C VAL A 757 30.23 7.90 -2.03
N GLY A 758 29.38 7.38 -2.91
CA GLY A 758 29.43 7.71 -4.33
C GLY A 758 28.15 7.34 -5.07
N HIS A 759 27.82 8.16 -6.06
CA HIS A 759 26.75 7.93 -7.03
C HIS A 759 27.36 7.97 -8.42
N TRP A 760 27.40 6.83 -9.10
CA TRP A 760 28.00 6.71 -10.42
C TRP A 760 26.92 6.46 -11.45
N THR A 761 26.93 7.28 -12.50
CA THR A 761 26.03 7.15 -13.64
C THR A 761 26.83 6.72 -14.87
N PHE A 762 26.24 5.84 -15.66
CA PHE A 762 26.83 5.34 -16.89
C PHE A 762 25.87 5.53 -18.05
N LYS A 763 26.38 5.92 -19.21
CA LYS A 763 25.58 6.18 -20.43
C LYS A 763 25.75 5.08 -21.47
N PRO A 764 24.78 4.88 -22.37
CA PRO A 764 24.92 3.94 -23.48
C PRO A 764 26.19 4.20 -24.31
N GLY A 765 26.99 3.16 -24.53
CA GLY A 765 28.23 3.22 -25.31
C GLY A 765 29.41 3.93 -24.63
N GLU A 766 29.30 4.28 -23.34
CA GLU A 766 30.39 4.90 -22.60
C GLU A 766 31.54 3.91 -22.36
N ALA A 767 32.77 4.29 -22.75
CA ALA A 767 33.96 3.49 -22.50
C ALA A 767 34.31 3.42 -21.00
N SER A 768 35.03 2.37 -20.57
CA SER A 768 35.50 2.25 -19.20
C SER A 768 36.38 3.45 -18.82
N GLN A 769 36.04 4.12 -17.72
CA GLN A 769 36.77 5.30 -17.25
C GLN A 769 36.84 5.36 -15.73
N PRO A 770 37.77 6.16 -15.15
CA PRO A 770 37.87 6.32 -13.71
C PRO A 770 36.60 6.93 -13.11
N ARG A 771 36.11 6.29 -12.06
CA ARG A 771 35.08 6.78 -11.15
C ARG A 771 35.69 6.95 -9.76
N HIS A 772 35.31 8.02 -9.08
CA HIS A 772 35.87 8.36 -7.77
C HIS A 772 34.79 8.37 -6.69
N ALA A 773 35.19 8.00 -5.48
CA ALA A 773 34.40 8.21 -4.26
C ALA A 773 35.35 8.61 -3.13
N ILE A 774 34.91 9.54 -2.27
CA ILE A 774 35.65 9.91 -1.06
C ILE A 774 35.01 9.18 0.09
N ILE A 775 35.77 8.30 0.74
CA ILE A 775 35.37 7.57 1.94
C ILE A 775 35.77 8.44 3.15
N PRO A 776 34.81 8.99 3.92
CA PRO A 776 35.11 9.81 5.09
C PRO A 776 35.93 9.06 6.15
N ALA A 777 36.73 9.79 6.94
CA ALA A 777 37.61 9.19 7.95
C ALA A 777 36.82 8.41 9.03
N ASP A 778 35.66 8.91 9.43
CA ASP A 778 34.77 8.23 10.39
C ASP A 778 34.20 6.94 9.79
N VAL A 779 33.83 6.93 8.51
CA VAL A 779 33.37 5.73 7.80
C VAL A 779 34.45 4.65 7.74
N VAL A 780 35.71 5.05 7.50
CA VAL A 780 36.84 4.11 7.53
C VAL A 780 37.08 3.54 8.94
N ALA A 781 36.97 4.38 9.98
CA ALA A 781 37.19 3.97 11.36
C ALA A 781 36.09 3.06 11.94
N ARG A 782 34.86 3.08 11.38
CA ARG A 782 33.71 2.28 11.87
C ARG A 782 33.97 0.77 11.84
N GLN A 783 34.70 0.28 10.83
CA GLN A 783 34.89 -1.15 10.64
C GLN A 783 36.16 -1.45 9.82
N THR A 784 36.95 -2.42 10.31
CA THR A 784 38.04 -3.05 9.56
C THR A 784 37.81 -4.58 9.54
N PRO A 785 37.88 -5.26 8.38
CA PRO A 785 38.19 -4.78 7.01
C PRO A 785 37.14 -3.80 6.46
N LEU A 786 37.53 -2.99 5.46
CA LEU A 786 36.59 -2.12 4.73
C LEU A 786 35.65 -2.98 3.90
N ARG A 787 34.35 -2.80 4.11
CA ARG A 787 33.32 -3.39 3.26
C ARG A 787 32.88 -2.39 2.21
N ILE A 788 33.00 -2.74 0.94
CA ILE A 788 32.60 -1.90 -0.20
C ILE A 788 31.50 -2.63 -0.97
N ASP A 789 30.32 -2.05 -1.07
CA ASP A 789 29.18 -2.59 -1.79
C ASP A 789 28.85 -1.66 -2.98
N PHE A 790 28.71 -2.24 -4.17
CA PHE A 790 28.19 -1.58 -5.37
C PHE A 790 26.73 -1.96 -5.55
N LEU A 791 25.80 -1.04 -5.28
CA LEU A 791 24.36 -1.29 -5.43
C LEU A 791 23.90 -0.80 -6.80
N ILE A 792 23.35 -1.69 -7.60
CA ILE A 792 23.02 -1.45 -9.00
C ILE A 792 21.51 -1.24 -9.14
N GLY A 793 21.12 -0.10 -9.72
CA GLY A 793 19.71 0.30 -9.75
C GLY A 793 18.79 -0.61 -10.59
N ASP A 794 19.30 -1.19 -11.68
CA ASP A 794 18.50 -2.01 -12.59
C ASP A 794 19.38 -2.95 -13.44
N PRO A 795 20.03 -3.97 -12.84
CA PRO A 795 20.91 -4.86 -13.58
C PRO A 795 20.11 -5.70 -14.58
N THR A 796 20.61 -5.87 -15.79
CA THR A 796 19.83 -6.44 -16.90
C THR A 796 20.60 -7.56 -17.59
N ALA A 797 19.93 -8.67 -17.85
CA ALA A 797 20.51 -9.74 -18.65
C ALA A 797 20.44 -9.37 -20.14
N PRO A 798 21.56 -9.44 -20.88
CA PRO A 798 21.52 -9.30 -22.33
C PRO A 798 20.53 -10.26 -23.00
N LEU A 799 20.31 -11.46 -22.43
CA LEU A 799 19.32 -12.44 -22.86
C LEU A 799 17.88 -11.91 -22.81
N ASP A 800 17.49 -11.22 -21.73
CA ASP A 800 16.15 -10.65 -21.56
C ASP A 800 15.83 -9.60 -22.63
N LEU A 801 16.87 -9.03 -23.26
CA LEU A 801 16.77 -8.04 -24.32
C LEU A 801 16.99 -8.62 -25.73
N GLY A 802 17.21 -9.94 -25.84
CA GLY A 802 17.55 -10.60 -27.10
C GLY A 802 18.88 -10.16 -27.71
N LEU A 803 19.79 -9.60 -26.90
CA LEU A 803 21.09 -9.08 -27.38
C LEU A 803 22.15 -10.20 -27.50
N SER A 804 22.07 -11.23 -26.66
CA SER A 804 22.93 -12.42 -26.70
C SER A 804 22.35 -13.54 -25.81
N GLU A 805 23.00 -14.70 -25.77
CA GLU A 805 22.65 -15.80 -24.85
C GLU A 805 23.14 -15.58 -23.40
N ASP A 806 23.72 -14.41 -23.08
CA ASP A 806 24.22 -14.09 -21.75
C ASP A 806 23.06 -13.80 -20.77
N SER A 807 22.87 -14.73 -19.83
CA SER A 807 21.82 -14.66 -18.80
C SER A 807 22.23 -13.91 -17.53
N ARG A 808 23.48 -13.46 -17.42
CA ARG A 808 23.98 -12.73 -16.24
C ARG A 808 23.32 -11.35 -16.17
N ARG A 809 22.92 -10.91 -14.98
CA ARG A 809 22.31 -9.59 -14.80
C ARG A 809 23.39 -8.54 -14.65
N LEU A 810 23.84 -8.00 -15.79
CA LEU A 810 24.96 -7.07 -15.85
C LEU A 810 24.56 -5.67 -15.38
N GLY A 811 25.46 -5.06 -14.62
CA GLY A 811 25.28 -3.75 -14.03
C GLY A 811 26.43 -2.82 -14.34
N ILE A 812 27.53 -2.98 -13.61
CA ILE A 812 28.82 -2.31 -13.89
C ILE A 812 29.93 -3.34 -14.05
N GLY A 813 30.92 -2.99 -14.86
CA GLY A 813 32.11 -3.76 -15.12
C GLY A 813 33.30 -3.04 -14.53
N ILE A 814 34.08 -3.70 -13.68
CA ILE A 814 35.26 -3.12 -13.06
C ILE A 814 36.52 -3.71 -13.69
N VAL A 815 37.44 -2.82 -14.08
CA VAL A 815 38.78 -3.18 -14.57
C VAL A 815 39.76 -3.22 -13.41
N ASP A 816 39.73 -2.19 -12.57
CA ASP A 816 40.61 -2.07 -11.43
C ASP A 816 40.12 -1.08 -10.37
N LEU A 817 40.58 -1.27 -9.13
CA LEU A 817 40.27 -0.45 -7.98
C LEU A 817 41.55 -0.10 -7.21
N THR A 818 41.66 1.16 -6.77
CA THR A 818 42.76 1.64 -5.91
C THR A 818 42.18 2.51 -4.79
N LEU A 819 42.67 2.32 -3.56
CA LEU A 819 42.38 3.17 -2.41
C LEU A 819 43.62 4.00 -2.07
N THR A 820 43.48 5.33 -2.00
CA THR A 820 44.60 6.24 -1.71
C THR A 820 44.26 7.17 -0.55
N PRO A 821 45.17 7.43 0.40
CA PRO A 821 44.90 8.37 1.49
C PRO A 821 44.81 9.80 0.93
N LEU A 822 43.84 10.59 1.39
CA LEU A 822 43.78 12.01 1.12
C LEU A 822 44.56 12.75 2.22
N THR A 823 45.77 13.21 1.91
CA THR A 823 46.50 14.12 2.81
C THR A 823 45.78 15.47 2.89
N GLN A 824 45.74 16.10 4.07
CA GLN A 824 45.05 17.38 4.37
C GLN A 824 45.40 18.60 3.49
N ARG A 825 46.24 18.46 2.45
CA ARG A 825 46.53 19.49 1.44
C ARG A 825 45.93 19.14 0.09
N THR A 826 44.60 19.15 -0.01
CA THR A 826 43.81 19.47 -1.24
C THR A 826 42.34 19.27 -0.90
N ALA A 827 41.76 20.24 -0.18
CA ALA A 827 40.33 20.38 0.03
C ALA A 827 39.88 21.72 -0.56
N ARG A 828 40.13 21.90 -1.86
CA ARG A 828 39.54 22.93 -2.74
C ARG A 828 39.74 22.44 -4.16
N ASP A 829 38.77 21.66 -4.63
CA ASP A 829 38.30 21.59 -6.03
C ASP A 829 37.02 20.75 -6.04
#